data_AF-A0A9X1TA06-F1
#
_entry.id   AF-A0A9X1TA06-F1
#
_cell.length_a   1.000
_cell.length_b   1.000
_cell.length_c   1.000
_cell.angle_alpha   90.00
_cell.angle_beta   90.00
_cell.angle_gamma   90.00
#
_symmetry.space_group_name_H-M   'P 1'
#
loop_
_entity.id
_entity.type
_entity.pdbx_description
1 polymer ?
#
loop_
_entity_poly.entity_id
_entity_poly.type
_entity_poly.pdbx_seq_one_letter_code
_entity_poly.pdbx_strand_id
1 'polypeptide(L)'
;MSGDSNFSKGGGDPFSKRIKVIHGRQAPEEALLVGYGAIIEALNLQLPMPAKLALISDKHRQSSNDDWLILTPRHNPADNLYGHLVFALKYEGVNLLFFKKLFESLGDERVKFVISIEPKGQYSRRIWFLFEWLMRRQLDIPDLKDGNYVALIDEEIQYAVSPAVNFARQRIRNNLPGTPDFCPLIFRTSKLERFIEANLSELTHTILNNVHRDVILRASAFLLLKDSKASFSIEGENPTPNRAMRWGKAIGQAGSIQLGEEELLRLQQIVIENSRFVEMGFRTDGGFVGVHDRTSGTPMPEHISAKPEDLPVLLNGLFATASLLEHQNFHPVLAAASIAFGFVFIHPFVDGNGRLHRYLIHHLLAKTKFSPQGIIFPISTAILERIDDYRKSLEQYSHPLLDLIEWTPTANNNVKVLNETIDYYRYFDATKQAEFLFECVDQTVEKIIPKEVEYLQRYDSMKDWLDEEFEMPDKTVALLIRFLEQNNGRLSNRALDREFAELSKEEVEAIEEQFYEIMLKPPLSQYSLAIMPSAAISLEVVEMKQQLRAAIGRSYGSANAEAHISLDGFEADENDYPYILAEYRRIVSELNPFEISFSGFDDFDKANYSAFYIKPTTESSLEIRRRSEAVMKAFDKNLKKQYTRKWADESQKPHMSIGRRLTREWVALAYTTLTAYEAGFLCDTFVIRKFNEKRRQYDVIDVLPLLGTSEPPVQLDLFQP
;
A
#
# COMPACT_ATOMS: atom_id res chain seq x y z
N MET A 1 3.43 -53.06 -23.15
CA MET A 1 3.98 -53.72 -21.95
C MET A 1 3.74 -52.78 -20.79
N SER A 2 3.11 -53.30 -19.75
CA SER A 2 2.61 -52.63 -18.55
C SER A 2 3.71 -51.83 -17.84
N GLY A 3 3.73 -50.51 -18.04
CA GLY A 3 4.53 -49.57 -17.27
C GLY A 3 3.68 -49.00 -16.12
N ASP A 4 4.25 -49.01 -14.92
CA ASP A 4 3.63 -48.65 -13.65
C ASP A 4 2.62 -47.50 -13.73
N SER A 5 1.35 -47.82 -13.47
CA SER A 5 0.27 -46.85 -13.29
C SER A 5 0.34 -46.08 -11.97
N ASN A 6 1.38 -46.32 -11.17
CA ASN A 6 1.62 -45.72 -9.85
C ASN A 6 3.08 -45.24 -9.74
N PHE A 7 3.44 -44.13 -10.39
CA PHE A 7 4.63 -43.37 -10.01
C PHE A 7 4.35 -42.58 -8.72
N SER A 8 4.11 -43.34 -7.65
CA SER A 8 4.51 -42.99 -6.29
C SER A 8 6.04 -42.81 -6.28
N LYS A 9 6.59 -42.22 -5.20
CA LYS A 9 8.05 -42.29 -4.93
C LYS A 9 8.58 -43.68 -5.31
N GLY A 10 9.85 -43.82 -5.68
CA GLY A 10 10.46 -45.15 -5.67
C GLY A 10 10.19 -45.80 -4.31
N GLY A 11 9.19 -46.68 -4.25
CA GLY A 11 8.49 -47.09 -3.02
C GLY A 11 7.24 -46.26 -2.65
N GLY A 12 6.07 -46.51 -3.28
CA GLY A 12 4.72 -46.56 -2.68
C GLY A 12 4.10 -45.39 -1.89
N ASP A 13 4.85 -44.34 -1.53
CA ASP A 13 4.40 -43.32 -0.59
C ASP A 13 3.54 -42.22 -1.26
N PRO A 14 2.47 -41.75 -0.60
CA PRO A 14 1.60 -40.67 -1.09
C PRO A 14 2.32 -39.32 -1.15
N PHE A 15 1.93 -38.44 -2.09
CA PHE A 15 2.41 -37.06 -2.14
C PHE A 15 1.77 -36.25 -1.00
N SER A 16 0.48 -36.45 -0.82
CA SER A 16 -0.33 -35.75 0.17
C SER A 16 -0.03 -36.23 1.60
N LYS A 17 0.14 -35.29 2.53
CA LYS A 17 0.40 -35.60 3.95
C LYS A 17 -0.48 -34.75 4.86
N ARG A 18 -1.05 -35.36 5.91
CA ARG A 18 -1.73 -34.57 6.96
C ARG A 18 -0.70 -33.85 7.80
N ILE A 19 -0.90 -32.54 7.99
CA ILE A 19 0.00 -31.70 8.77
C ILE A 19 -0.75 -30.86 9.78
N LYS A 20 -0.07 -30.54 10.89
CA LYS A 20 -0.41 -29.43 11.79
C LYS A 20 0.63 -28.32 11.74
N VAL A 21 1.87 -28.67 11.43
CA VAL A 21 3.01 -27.75 11.33
C VAL A 21 3.88 -28.23 10.16
N ILE A 22 4.43 -27.30 9.39
CA ILE A 22 5.41 -27.56 8.33
C ILE A 22 6.39 -26.38 8.25
N HIS A 23 7.70 -26.65 8.30
CA HIS A 23 8.76 -25.64 8.24
C HIS A 23 8.51 -24.43 9.16
N GLY A 24 8.10 -24.69 10.41
CA GLY A 24 7.79 -23.65 11.39
C GLY A 24 6.46 -22.92 11.20
N ARG A 25 5.72 -23.17 10.11
CA ARG A 25 4.37 -22.62 9.88
C ARG A 25 3.31 -23.51 10.50
N GLN A 26 2.44 -22.94 11.33
CA GLN A 26 1.32 -23.64 11.92
C GLN A 26 0.09 -23.58 11.01
N ALA A 27 -0.46 -24.74 10.66
CA ALA A 27 -1.71 -24.83 9.92
C ALA A 27 -2.90 -24.42 10.81
N PRO A 28 -3.94 -23.76 10.27
CA PRO A 28 -5.11 -23.35 11.07
C PRO A 28 -5.86 -24.53 11.68
N GLU A 29 -5.75 -25.70 11.06
CA GLU A 29 -6.25 -26.97 11.54
C GLU A 29 -5.46 -28.13 10.94
N GLU A 30 -5.67 -29.34 11.45
CA GLU A 30 -5.10 -30.55 10.85
C GLU A 30 -5.77 -30.83 9.50
N ALA A 31 -5.00 -30.71 8.43
CA ALA A 31 -5.49 -30.80 7.06
C ALA A 31 -4.46 -31.48 6.16
N LEU A 32 -4.90 -31.90 4.97
CA LEU A 32 -4.06 -32.59 4.00
C LEU A 32 -3.30 -31.57 3.14
N LEU A 33 -1.97 -31.59 3.18
CA LEU A 33 -1.12 -30.78 2.31
C LEU A 33 -1.19 -31.29 0.87
N VAL A 34 -1.44 -30.38 -0.07
CA VAL A 34 -1.59 -30.69 -1.50
C VAL A 34 -0.82 -29.69 -2.38
N GLY A 35 -0.90 -29.86 -3.70
CA GLY A 35 -0.30 -28.90 -4.65
C GLY A 35 1.22 -28.79 -4.57
N TYR A 36 1.76 -27.57 -4.70
CA TYR A 36 3.20 -27.33 -4.67
C TYR A 36 3.86 -27.81 -3.39
N GLY A 37 3.29 -27.50 -2.23
CA GLY A 37 3.86 -27.88 -0.92
C GLY A 37 4.04 -29.40 -0.79
N ALA A 38 3.05 -30.18 -1.23
CA ALA A 38 3.13 -31.64 -1.22
C ALA A 38 4.23 -32.17 -2.16
N ILE A 39 4.38 -31.61 -3.35
CA ILE A 39 5.42 -32.03 -4.30
C ILE A 39 6.82 -31.68 -3.79
N ILE A 40 7.00 -30.48 -3.22
CA ILE A 40 8.28 -30.04 -2.65
C ILE A 40 8.73 -30.99 -1.54
N GLU A 41 7.82 -31.32 -0.61
CA GLU A 41 8.09 -32.26 0.48
C GLU A 41 8.36 -33.69 -0.01
N ALA A 42 7.56 -34.15 -0.98
CA ALA A 42 7.69 -35.52 -1.48
C ALA A 42 9.00 -35.72 -2.25
N LEU A 43 9.45 -34.72 -3.02
CA LEU A 43 10.64 -34.82 -3.87
C LEU A 43 11.88 -34.15 -3.26
N ASN A 44 11.77 -33.56 -2.07
CA ASN A 44 12.84 -32.81 -1.39
C ASN A 44 13.49 -31.75 -2.29
N LEU A 45 12.64 -30.98 -3.00
CA LEU A 45 13.11 -29.98 -3.95
C LEU A 45 13.82 -28.83 -3.22
N GLN A 46 14.93 -28.34 -3.80
CA GLN A 46 15.79 -27.32 -3.20
C GLN A 46 15.35 -25.89 -3.60
N LEU A 47 14.28 -25.41 -2.96
CA LEU A 47 13.75 -24.05 -3.13
C LEU A 47 13.02 -23.60 -1.85
N PRO A 48 12.84 -22.27 -1.65
CA PRO A 48 12.01 -21.78 -0.56
C PRO A 48 10.58 -22.27 -0.68
N MET A 49 9.95 -22.57 0.45
CA MET A 49 8.52 -22.90 0.47
C MET A 49 7.70 -21.71 -0.07
N PRO A 50 6.74 -21.94 -0.99
CA PRO A 50 5.84 -20.90 -1.46
C PRO A 50 5.23 -20.11 -0.31
N ALA A 51 5.02 -18.79 -0.47
CA ALA A 51 4.47 -17.95 0.60
C ALA A 51 3.12 -18.50 1.09
N LYS A 52 2.28 -18.96 0.16
CA LYS A 52 0.98 -19.58 0.44
C LYS A 52 1.01 -21.07 0.10
N LEU A 53 0.61 -21.93 1.03
CA LEU A 53 0.49 -23.38 0.85
C LEU A 53 -0.98 -23.81 0.78
N ALA A 54 -1.29 -24.79 -0.06
CA ALA A 54 -2.64 -25.32 -0.19
C ALA A 54 -2.92 -26.53 0.72
N LEU A 55 -4.07 -26.50 1.39
CA LEU A 55 -4.57 -27.54 2.27
C LEU A 55 -5.98 -27.99 1.87
N ILE A 56 -6.24 -29.29 1.96
CA ILE A 56 -7.60 -29.84 1.93
C ILE A 56 -8.05 -30.10 3.36
N SER A 57 -9.06 -29.34 3.80
CA SER A 57 -9.72 -29.53 5.08
C SER A 57 -10.83 -30.57 4.96
N ASP A 58 -11.06 -31.32 6.03
CA ASP A 58 -12.25 -32.18 6.16
C ASP A 58 -13.53 -31.36 6.33
N LYS A 59 -13.42 -30.07 6.69
CA LYS A 59 -14.54 -29.15 6.80
C LYS A 59 -14.96 -28.64 5.42
N HIS A 60 -16.26 -28.53 5.19
CA HIS A 60 -16.83 -28.01 3.93
C HIS A 60 -16.81 -26.47 3.84
N ARG A 61 -15.73 -25.82 4.29
CA ARG A 61 -15.53 -24.36 4.18
C ARG A 61 -14.22 -24.05 3.46
N GLN A 62 -14.26 -23.06 2.57
CA GLN A 62 -13.05 -22.49 1.96
C GLN A 62 -12.61 -21.26 2.74
N SER A 63 -11.31 -21.08 2.89
CA SER A 63 -10.70 -19.86 3.44
C SER A 63 -9.32 -19.65 2.83
N SER A 64 -8.86 -18.40 2.84
CA SER A 64 -7.54 -18.02 2.35
C SER A 64 -7.00 -16.90 3.22
N ASN A 65 -5.73 -16.99 3.59
CA ASN A 65 -4.97 -15.91 4.23
C ASN A 65 -3.59 -15.81 3.55
N ASP A 66 -2.64 -15.09 4.15
CA ASP A 66 -1.31 -14.89 3.57
C ASP A 66 -0.51 -16.19 3.43
N ASP A 67 -0.68 -17.14 4.38
CA ASP A 67 0.11 -18.37 4.47
C ASP A 67 -0.61 -19.60 3.89
N TRP A 68 -1.94 -19.59 3.85
CA TRP A 68 -2.76 -20.78 3.61
C TRP A 68 -3.89 -20.55 2.62
N LEU A 69 -4.04 -21.49 1.69
CA LEU A 69 -5.25 -21.69 0.88
C LEU A 69 -5.94 -22.96 1.35
N ILE A 70 -7.07 -22.84 2.06
CA ILE A 70 -7.83 -23.98 2.57
C ILE A 70 -9.03 -24.24 1.67
N LEU A 71 -9.06 -25.44 1.09
CA LEU A 71 -10.11 -25.91 0.20
C LEU A 71 -10.81 -27.14 0.80
N THR A 72 -12.00 -27.44 0.27
CA THR A 72 -12.83 -28.56 0.73
C THR A 72 -12.48 -29.88 0.03
N PRO A 73 -12.96 -31.05 0.53
CA PRO A 73 -12.60 -32.36 -0.03
C PRO A 73 -12.91 -32.56 -1.52
N ARG A 74 -13.84 -31.77 -2.08
CA ARG A 74 -14.16 -31.81 -3.52
C ARG A 74 -13.01 -31.34 -4.43
N HIS A 75 -12.02 -30.65 -3.87
CA HIS A 75 -10.85 -30.16 -4.59
C HIS A 75 -9.63 -31.07 -4.40
N ASN A 76 -9.78 -32.20 -3.71
CA ASN A 76 -8.69 -33.12 -3.45
C ASN A 76 -8.10 -33.62 -4.78
N PRO A 77 -6.80 -33.40 -5.06
CA PRO A 77 -6.19 -33.91 -6.28
C PRO A 77 -6.12 -35.44 -6.24
N ALA A 78 -5.96 -36.03 -7.42
CA ALA A 78 -5.43 -37.39 -7.48
C ALA A 78 -4.01 -37.36 -6.88
N ASP A 79 -3.73 -38.28 -5.95
CA ASP A 79 -2.49 -38.30 -5.17
C ASP A 79 -1.31 -38.88 -5.97
N ASN A 80 -1.02 -38.22 -7.09
CA ASN A 80 0.09 -38.48 -7.99
C ASN A 80 0.61 -37.15 -8.53
N LEU A 81 1.81 -37.17 -9.13
CA LEU A 81 2.48 -35.95 -9.60
C LEU A 81 1.58 -35.12 -10.55
N TYR A 82 0.94 -35.74 -11.53
CA TYR A 82 0.09 -35.01 -12.48
C TYR A 82 -1.11 -34.36 -11.79
N GLY A 83 -1.78 -35.07 -10.88
CA GLY A 83 -2.92 -34.53 -10.12
C GLY A 83 -2.55 -33.32 -9.28
N HIS A 84 -1.40 -33.35 -8.60
CA HIS A 84 -0.90 -32.21 -7.84
C HIS A 84 -0.44 -31.05 -8.73
N LEU A 85 0.16 -31.30 -9.90
CA LEU A 85 0.54 -30.25 -10.84
C LEU A 85 -0.67 -29.54 -11.47
N VAL A 86 -1.70 -30.31 -11.83
CA VAL A 86 -2.98 -29.79 -12.29
C VAL A 86 -3.63 -28.93 -11.22
N PHE A 87 -3.64 -29.41 -9.98
CA PHE A 87 -4.15 -28.65 -8.83
C PHE A 87 -3.38 -27.33 -8.65
N ALA A 88 -2.05 -27.37 -8.64
CA ALA A 88 -1.21 -26.21 -8.40
C ALA A 88 -1.41 -25.14 -9.49
N LEU A 89 -1.38 -25.53 -10.77
CA LEU A 89 -1.62 -24.61 -11.89
C LEU A 89 -3.04 -24.03 -11.93
N LYS A 90 -3.99 -24.68 -11.26
CA LYS A 90 -5.39 -24.25 -11.21
C LYS A 90 -5.69 -23.32 -10.03
N TYR A 91 -5.06 -23.54 -8.88
CA TYR A 91 -5.43 -22.88 -7.62
C TYR A 91 -4.29 -22.07 -6.97
N GLU A 92 -3.04 -22.40 -7.28
CA GLU A 92 -1.85 -21.77 -6.69
C GLU A 92 -1.09 -20.90 -7.69
N GLY A 93 -1.50 -20.85 -8.96
CA GLY A 93 -0.83 -20.10 -10.03
C GLY A 93 0.47 -20.76 -10.51
N VAL A 94 1.23 -20.07 -11.36
CA VAL A 94 2.51 -20.54 -11.89
C VAL A 94 3.65 -20.15 -10.95
N ASN A 95 4.51 -21.11 -10.60
CA ASN A 95 5.76 -20.87 -9.89
C ASN A 95 6.95 -21.37 -10.73
N LEU A 96 7.68 -20.44 -11.35
CA LEU A 96 8.75 -20.76 -12.30
C LEU A 96 9.94 -21.46 -11.64
N LEU A 97 10.34 -21.04 -10.43
CA LEU A 97 11.41 -21.69 -9.67
C LEU A 97 11.05 -23.14 -9.33
N PHE A 98 9.81 -23.37 -8.90
CA PHE A 98 9.29 -24.72 -8.66
C PHE A 98 9.39 -25.58 -9.90
N PHE A 99 8.88 -25.12 -11.05
CA PHE A 99 8.93 -25.90 -12.28
C PHE A 99 10.36 -26.16 -12.74
N LYS A 100 11.25 -25.16 -12.61
CA LYS A 100 12.67 -25.31 -12.92
C LYS A 100 13.31 -26.42 -12.09
N LYS A 101 13.17 -26.40 -10.75
CA LYS A 101 13.73 -27.41 -9.86
C LYS A 101 13.06 -28.78 -9.99
N LEU A 102 11.77 -28.81 -10.29
CA LEU A 102 11.05 -30.05 -10.61
C LEU A 102 11.62 -30.71 -11.86
N PHE A 103 11.80 -29.97 -12.95
CA PHE A 103 12.27 -30.53 -14.21
C PHE A 103 13.72 -31.01 -14.14
N GLU A 104 14.57 -30.33 -13.36
CA GLU A 104 15.93 -30.79 -13.04
C GLU A 104 15.92 -32.13 -12.29
N SER A 105 14.96 -32.34 -11.38
CA SER A 105 14.81 -33.58 -10.60
C SER A 105 14.21 -34.74 -11.41
N LEU A 106 13.27 -34.46 -12.32
CA LEU A 106 12.53 -35.49 -13.06
C LEU A 106 13.26 -36.03 -14.29
N GLY A 107 13.95 -35.16 -15.05
CA GLY A 107 14.46 -35.49 -16.39
C GLY A 107 13.37 -35.63 -17.46
N ASP A 108 13.79 -35.75 -18.71
CA ASP A 108 12.92 -35.65 -19.91
C ASP A 108 11.83 -36.69 -19.95
N GLU A 109 12.20 -37.96 -19.76
CA GLU A 109 11.28 -39.09 -19.97
C GLU A 109 10.12 -39.06 -18.97
N ARG A 110 10.38 -38.62 -17.74
CA ARG A 110 9.32 -38.44 -16.74
C ARG A 110 8.42 -37.26 -17.08
N VAL A 111 8.97 -36.16 -17.59
CA VAL A 111 8.16 -35.00 -18.00
C VAL A 111 7.32 -35.35 -19.23
N LYS A 112 7.88 -36.06 -20.22
CA LYS A 112 7.13 -36.60 -21.37
C LYS A 112 5.98 -37.48 -20.90
N PHE A 113 6.24 -38.38 -19.94
CA PHE A 113 5.20 -39.22 -19.37
C PHE A 113 4.07 -38.39 -18.73
N VAL A 114 4.40 -37.38 -17.92
CA VAL A 114 3.41 -36.48 -17.30
C VAL A 114 2.55 -35.78 -18.37
N ILE A 115 3.17 -35.27 -19.43
CA ILE A 115 2.46 -34.62 -20.55
C ILE A 115 1.58 -35.64 -21.30
N SER A 116 2.03 -36.89 -21.41
CA SER A 116 1.33 -37.94 -22.15
C SER A 116 0.01 -38.40 -21.50
N ILE A 117 -0.20 -38.13 -20.20
CA ILE A 117 -1.43 -38.49 -19.48
C ILE A 117 -2.65 -37.82 -20.12
N GLU A 118 -2.54 -36.53 -20.44
CA GLU A 118 -3.63 -35.78 -21.08
C GLU A 118 -3.06 -34.75 -22.09
N PRO A 119 -2.59 -35.18 -23.28
CA PRO A 119 -1.75 -34.35 -24.16
C PRO A 119 -2.43 -33.08 -24.70
N LYS A 120 -3.76 -33.13 -24.89
CA LYS A 120 -4.56 -31.98 -25.33
C LYS A 120 -5.07 -31.12 -24.17
N GLY A 121 -4.94 -31.61 -22.93
CA GLY A 121 -5.38 -30.94 -21.71
C GLY A 121 -4.63 -29.62 -21.51
N GLN A 122 -5.33 -28.59 -21.02
CA GLN A 122 -4.73 -27.27 -20.87
C GLN A 122 -3.52 -27.25 -19.92
N TYR A 123 -3.54 -28.07 -18.86
CA TYR A 123 -2.47 -28.15 -17.89
C TYR A 123 -1.23 -28.87 -18.44
N SER A 124 -1.40 -29.98 -19.15
CA SER A 124 -0.29 -30.65 -19.86
C SER A 124 0.37 -29.71 -20.87
N ARG A 125 -0.41 -28.90 -21.59
CA ARG A 125 0.11 -27.89 -22.54
C ARG A 125 0.92 -26.79 -21.84
N ARG A 126 0.46 -26.33 -20.66
CA ARG A 126 1.22 -25.38 -19.81
C ARG A 126 2.52 -26.02 -19.30
N ILE A 127 2.47 -27.25 -18.75
CA ILE A 127 3.65 -27.98 -18.26
C ILE A 127 4.66 -28.19 -19.38
N TRP A 128 4.20 -28.58 -20.57
CA TRP A 128 5.04 -28.77 -21.74
C TRP A 128 5.73 -27.45 -22.15
N PHE A 129 4.98 -26.36 -22.26
CA PHE A 129 5.56 -25.05 -22.57
C PHE A 129 6.60 -24.63 -21.52
N LEU A 130 6.26 -24.75 -20.23
CA LEU A 130 7.16 -24.38 -19.12
C LEU A 130 8.46 -25.19 -19.17
N PHE A 131 8.39 -26.49 -19.47
CA PHE A 131 9.59 -27.30 -19.60
C PHE A 131 10.49 -26.78 -20.72
N GLU A 132 9.97 -26.61 -21.94
CA GLU A 132 10.79 -26.20 -23.07
C GLU A 132 11.35 -24.78 -22.88
N TRP A 133 10.58 -23.89 -22.23
CA TRP A 133 10.97 -22.51 -21.95
C TRP A 133 12.04 -22.40 -20.85
N LEU A 134 11.88 -23.10 -19.73
CA LEU A 134 12.81 -23.08 -18.59
C LEU A 134 14.09 -23.90 -18.84
N MET A 135 13.97 -24.99 -19.61
CA MET A 135 15.09 -25.89 -19.90
C MET A 135 15.79 -25.59 -21.22
N ARG A 136 15.26 -24.64 -22.02
CA ARG A 136 15.80 -24.20 -23.32
C ARG A 136 16.05 -25.33 -24.31
N ARG A 137 15.20 -26.37 -24.27
CA ARG A 137 15.30 -27.53 -25.15
C ARG A 137 13.95 -28.13 -25.41
N GLN A 138 13.75 -28.61 -26.63
CA GLN A 138 12.49 -29.20 -27.05
C GLN A 138 12.40 -30.66 -26.62
N LEU A 139 11.21 -31.07 -26.18
CA LEU A 139 10.90 -32.47 -25.97
C LEU A 139 10.58 -33.14 -27.31
N ASP A 140 10.88 -34.43 -27.42
CA ASP A 140 10.43 -35.24 -28.55
C ASP A 140 8.93 -35.56 -28.43
N ILE A 141 8.09 -34.54 -28.61
CA ILE A 141 6.63 -34.58 -28.61
C ILE A 141 6.15 -33.84 -29.88
N PRO A 142 5.30 -34.45 -30.73
CA PRO A 142 4.80 -33.79 -31.93
C PRO A 142 3.95 -32.55 -31.61
N ASP A 143 4.10 -31.51 -32.43
CA ASP A 143 3.30 -30.28 -32.36
C ASP A 143 1.79 -30.53 -32.43
N LEU A 144 1.01 -29.73 -31.69
CA LEU A 144 -0.44 -29.77 -31.75
C LEU A 144 -0.97 -29.14 -33.03
N LYS A 145 -1.75 -29.92 -33.79
CA LYS A 145 -2.35 -29.48 -35.05
C LYS A 145 -3.65 -28.69 -34.87
N ASP A 146 -4.39 -28.95 -33.78
CA ASP A 146 -5.71 -28.37 -33.49
C ASP A 146 -5.86 -27.90 -32.03
N GLY A 147 -6.89 -27.09 -31.75
CA GLY A 147 -7.22 -26.60 -30.40
C GLY A 147 -7.25 -25.08 -30.23
N ASN A 148 -7.72 -24.61 -29.08
CA ASN A 148 -7.66 -23.18 -28.71
C ASN A 148 -6.30 -22.82 -28.10
N TYR A 149 -5.94 -21.54 -28.11
CA TYR A 149 -4.79 -21.05 -27.35
C TYR A 149 -5.15 -20.81 -25.88
N VAL A 150 -4.37 -21.38 -24.97
CA VAL A 150 -4.56 -21.21 -23.51
C VAL A 150 -3.52 -20.24 -22.97
N ALA A 151 -3.95 -19.28 -22.13
CA ALA A 151 -3.03 -18.40 -21.43
C ALA A 151 -2.12 -19.19 -20.48
N LEU A 152 -0.83 -18.88 -20.44
CA LEU A 152 0.10 -19.56 -19.54
C LEU A 152 -0.17 -19.17 -18.09
N ILE A 153 -0.11 -17.88 -17.80
CA ILE A 153 -0.48 -17.27 -16.54
C ILE A 153 -2.00 -17.09 -16.51
N ASP A 154 -2.60 -17.45 -15.38
CA ASP A 154 -3.98 -17.14 -15.07
C ASP A 154 -4.08 -15.71 -14.51
N GLU A 155 -4.71 -14.82 -15.28
CA GLU A 155 -4.83 -13.41 -14.93
C GLU A 155 -5.78 -13.15 -13.77
N GLU A 156 -6.52 -14.15 -13.27
CA GLU A 156 -7.28 -14.04 -12.00
C GLU A 156 -6.38 -14.24 -10.77
N ILE A 157 -5.22 -14.91 -10.94
CA ILE A 157 -4.32 -15.30 -9.84
C ILE A 157 -3.04 -14.45 -9.85
N GLN A 158 -2.53 -14.07 -11.02
CA GLN A 158 -1.25 -13.39 -11.19
C GLN A 158 -1.32 -12.29 -12.26
N TYR A 159 -0.44 -11.30 -12.17
CA TYR A 159 -0.31 -10.29 -13.21
C TYR A 159 0.48 -10.83 -14.41
N ALA A 160 0.04 -10.46 -15.61
CA ALA A 160 0.58 -10.93 -16.88
C ALA A 160 0.75 -9.76 -17.86
N VAL A 161 1.62 -9.93 -18.86
CA VAL A 161 1.78 -8.92 -19.92
C VAL A 161 0.72 -9.05 -21.01
N SER A 162 0.39 -7.92 -21.65
CA SER A 162 -0.52 -7.86 -22.79
C SER A 162 -0.02 -6.85 -23.84
N PRO A 163 -0.02 -7.19 -25.15
CA PRO A 163 -0.46 -8.46 -25.74
C PRO A 163 0.49 -9.66 -25.48
N ALA A 164 -0.11 -10.84 -25.30
CA ALA A 164 0.61 -12.12 -25.15
C ALA A 164 1.15 -12.66 -26.49
N VAL A 165 2.25 -13.41 -26.44
CA VAL A 165 2.87 -14.05 -27.63
C VAL A 165 2.36 -15.48 -27.80
N ASN A 166 1.87 -15.84 -28.99
CA ASN A 166 1.36 -17.18 -29.28
C ASN A 166 2.47 -18.16 -29.65
N PHE A 167 2.48 -19.33 -29.00
CA PHE A 167 3.34 -20.47 -29.33
C PHE A 167 2.48 -21.60 -29.90
N ALA A 168 2.60 -21.84 -31.21
CA ALA A 168 1.74 -22.76 -31.96
C ALA A 168 1.90 -24.23 -31.55
N ARG A 169 3.13 -24.66 -31.25
CA ARG A 169 3.48 -26.05 -30.90
C ARG A 169 2.65 -26.61 -29.75
N GLN A 170 2.53 -25.85 -28.66
CA GLN A 170 1.70 -26.19 -27.49
C GLN A 170 0.33 -25.49 -27.49
N ARG A 171 0.10 -24.56 -28.43
CA ARG A 171 -1.05 -23.64 -28.44
C ARG A 171 -1.19 -22.90 -27.10
N ILE A 172 -0.10 -22.26 -26.68
CA ILE A 172 -0.02 -21.45 -25.47
C ILE A 172 0.12 -19.97 -25.82
N ARG A 173 -0.64 -19.12 -25.14
CA ARG A 173 -0.45 -17.66 -25.07
C ARG A 173 0.56 -17.40 -23.95
N ASN A 174 1.81 -17.15 -24.32
CA ASN A 174 2.85 -16.74 -23.39
C ASN A 174 2.61 -15.29 -22.98
N ASN A 175 2.06 -15.12 -21.80
CA ASN A 175 1.81 -13.85 -21.12
C ASN A 175 2.75 -13.65 -19.92
N LEU A 176 3.94 -14.28 -19.91
CA LEU A 176 4.94 -14.08 -18.86
C LEU A 176 5.50 -12.64 -18.85
N PRO A 177 5.66 -12.01 -17.68
CA PRO A 177 6.22 -10.68 -17.54
C PRO A 177 7.77 -10.65 -17.56
N GLY A 178 8.39 -11.53 -18.36
CA GLY A 178 9.85 -11.58 -18.44
C GLY A 178 10.40 -12.61 -19.41
N THR A 179 11.70 -12.84 -19.31
CA THR A 179 12.47 -13.75 -20.16
C THR A 179 12.94 -14.98 -19.39
N PRO A 180 13.40 -16.05 -20.06
CA PRO A 180 13.97 -17.19 -19.35
C PRO A 180 15.18 -16.81 -18.49
N ASP A 181 15.87 -15.69 -18.76
CA ASP A 181 17.00 -15.26 -17.93
C ASP A 181 16.62 -14.38 -16.75
N PHE A 182 15.38 -13.86 -16.71
CA PHE A 182 14.89 -13.06 -15.59
C PHE A 182 13.37 -12.87 -15.74
N CYS A 183 12.57 -13.52 -14.89
CA CYS A 183 11.11 -13.42 -14.91
C CYS A 183 10.52 -13.53 -13.50
N PRO A 184 10.56 -12.44 -12.72
CA PRO A 184 9.83 -12.37 -11.46
C PRO A 184 8.33 -12.44 -11.71
N LEU A 185 7.58 -13.10 -10.83
CA LEU A 185 6.11 -13.16 -10.91
C LEU A 185 5.48 -12.44 -9.73
N ILE A 186 4.27 -11.91 -9.94
CA ILE A 186 3.52 -11.17 -8.92
C ILE A 186 2.11 -11.76 -8.87
N PHE A 187 1.71 -12.22 -7.68
CA PHE A 187 0.36 -12.67 -7.39
C PHE A 187 -0.57 -11.48 -7.17
N ARG A 188 -1.82 -11.63 -7.58
CA ARG A 188 -2.88 -10.70 -7.22
C ARG A 188 -3.20 -10.86 -5.75
N THR A 189 -3.27 -9.73 -5.05
CA THR A 189 -3.69 -9.69 -3.64
C THR A 189 -4.74 -8.60 -3.48
N SER A 190 -5.62 -8.74 -2.49
CA SER A 190 -6.60 -7.69 -2.17
C SER A 190 -5.95 -6.35 -1.82
N LYS A 191 -4.69 -6.35 -1.38
CA LYS A 191 -3.91 -5.15 -1.15
C LYS A 191 -3.49 -4.49 -2.46
N LEU A 192 -2.93 -5.25 -3.40
CA LEU A 192 -2.54 -4.73 -4.72
C LEU A 192 -3.74 -4.26 -5.53
N GLU A 193 -4.84 -5.03 -5.55
CA GLU A 193 -6.06 -4.63 -6.27
C GLU A 193 -6.61 -3.30 -5.73
N ARG A 194 -6.65 -3.09 -4.41
CA ARG A 194 -7.09 -1.81 -3.82
C ARG A 194 -6.22 -0.63 -4.27
N PHE A 195 -4.90 -0.81 -4.34
CA PHE A 195 -4.00 0.27 -4.80
C PHE A 195 -4.14 0.57 -6.29
N ILE A 196 -4.33 -0.47 -7.11
CA ILE A 196 -4.55 -0.32 -8.56
C ILE A 196 -5.90 0.37 -8.81
N GLU A 197 -6.96 -0.03 -8.10
CA GLU A 197 -8.29 0.60 -8.15
C GLU A 197 -8.28 2.06 -7.68
N ALA A 198 -7.43 2.40 -6.70
CA ALA A 198 -7.28 3.78 -6.23
C ALA A 198 -6.69 4.73 -7.28
N ASN A 199 -6.07 4.20 -8.34
CA ASN A 199 -5.49 4.96 -9.45
C ASN A 199 -4.65 6.16 -8.98
N LEU A 200 -3.60 5.85 -8.20
CA LEU A 200 -2.71 6.83 -7.57
C LEU A 200 -2.07 7.80 -8.59
N SER A 201 -1.92 7.37 -9.85
CA SER A 201 -1.48 8.22 -10.96
C SER A 201 -2.46 9.38 -11.19
N GLU A 202 -3.76 9.08 -11.35
CA GLU A 202 -4.81 10.09 -11.57
C GLU A 202 -5.01 10.99 -10.34
N LEU A 203 -4.91 10.42 -9.14
CA LEU A 203 -4.95 11.18 -7.90
C LEU A 203 -3.82 12.22 -7.85
N THR A 204 -2.61 11.82 -8.25
CA THR A 204 -1.46 12.72 -8.34
C THR A 204 -1.74 13.87 -9.31
N HIS A 205 -2.27 13.58 -10.50
CA HIS A 205 -2.68 14.61 -11.45
C HIS A 205 -3.72 15.57 -10.85
N THR A 206 -4.70 15.03 -10.12
CA THR A 206 -5.77 15.84 -9.49
C THR A 206 -5.23 16.78 -8.42
N ILE A 207 -4.34 16.28 -7.55
CA ILE A 207 -3.71 17.09 -6.48
C ILE A 207 -2.95 18.26 -7.11
N LEU A 208 -2.18 17.99 -8.15
CA LEU A 208 -1.29 18.97 -8.77
C LEU A 208 -2.02 19.99 -9.65
N ASN A 209 -3.16 19.63 -10.25
CA ASN A 209 -3.93 20.55 -11.10
C ASN A 209 -4.45 21.79 -10.36
N ASN A 210 -4.59 21.72 -9.03
CA ASN A 210 -5.05 22.84 -8.19
C ASN A 210 -3.91 23.72 -7.67
N VAL A 211 -2.66 23.41 -8.03
CA VAL A 211 -1.46 24.10 -7.53
C VAL A 211 -0.84 24.94 -8.64
N HIS A 212 -0.39 26.15 -8.32
CA HIS A 212 0.28 27.00 -9.30
C HIS A 212 1.56 26.32 -9.82
N ARG A 213 1.79 26.39 -11.14
CA ARG A 213 2.89 25.66 -11.80
C ARG A 213 4.27 25.96 -11.21
N ASP A 214 4.51 27.20 -10.79
CA ASP A 214 5.76 27.59 -10.14
C ASP A 214 6.02 26.84 -8.83
N VAL A 215 4.98 26.72 -7.98
CA VAL A 215 5.07 25.98 -6.70
C VAL A 215 5.37 24.51 -6.96
N ILE A 216 4.75 23.90 -7.99
CA ILE A 216 5.02 22.50 -8.37
C ILE A 216 6.48 22.31 -8.80
N LEU A 217 7.02 23.23 -9.59
CA LEU A 217 8.42 23.14 -10.05
C LEU A 217 9.40 23.29 -8.89
N ARG A 218 9.15 24.24 -7.97
CA ARG A 218 9.95 24.38 -6.75
C ARG A 218 9.83 23.15 -5.85
N ALA A 219 8.62 22.67 -5.58
CA ALA A 219 8.38 21.44 -4.82
C ALA A 219 9.15 20.26 -5.40
N SER A 220 9.10 20.07 -6.72
CA SER A 220 9.80 18.98 -7.40
C SER A 220 11.32 19.07 -7.22
N ALA A 221 11.91 20.28 -7.27
CA ALA A 221 13.34 20.48 -7.02
C ALA A 221 13.73 20.19 -5.57
N PHE A 222 12.92 20.60 -4.59
CA PHE A 222 13.14 20.30 -3.17
C PHE A 222 13.00 18.80 -2.88
N LEU A 223 11.91 18.18 -3.38
CA LEU A 223 11.67 16.75 -3.24
C LEU A 223 12.80 15.93 -3.86
N LEU A 224 13.35 16.34 -5.00
CA LEU A 224 14.49 15.67 -5.62
C LEU A 224 15.72 15.64 -4.71
N LEU A 225 16.06 16.80 -4.13
CA LEU A 225 17.22 16.90 -3.24
C LEU A 225 16.96 16.12 -1.93
N LYS A 226 15.74 16.21 -1.40
CA LYS A 226 15.31 15.46 -0.21
C LYS A 226 15.41 13.95 -0.46
N ASP A 227 14.93 13.50 -1.60
CA ASP A 227 14.96 12.09 -1.99
C ASP A 227 16.39 11.58 -2.20
N SER A 228 17.23 12.39 -2.86
CA SER A 228 18.64 12.07 -2.97
C SER A 228 19.30 11.92 -1.61
N LYS A 229 19.04 12.81 -0.65
CA LYS A 229 19.60 12.71 0.72
C LYS A 229 19.08 11.46 1.41
N ALA A 230 17.77 11.21 1.35
CA ALA A 230 17.15 10.02 1.91
C ALA A 230 17.78 8.73 1.36
N SER A 231 18.07 8.69 0.06
CA SER A 231 18.78 7.58 -0.58
C SER A 231 20.19 7.35 -0.01
N PHE A 232 20.91 8.36 0.48
CA PHE A 232 22.17 8.13 1.20
C PHE A 232 21.93 7.70 2.65
N SER A 233 20.96 8.31 3.32
CA SER A 233 20.65 7.99 4.72
C SER A 233 20.16 6.56 4.93
N ILE A 234 19.47 5.97 3.95
CA ILE A 234 19.09 4.55 3.96
C ILE A 234 20.33 3.64 4.05
N GLU A 235 21.45 4.04 3.43
CA GLU A 235 22.73 3.31 3.50
C GLU A 235 23.56 3.70 4.74
N GLY A 236 23.00 4.48 5.67
CA GLY A 236 23.73 5.01 6.83
C GLY A 236 24.73 6.11 6.50
N GLU A 237 24.67 6.70 5.31
CA GLU A 237 25.60 7.74 4.86
C GLU A 237 25.01 9.16 4.99
N ASN A 238 25.87 10.13 5.31
CA ASN A 238 25.56 11.56 5.27
C ASN A 238 26.34 12.23 4.13
N PRO A 239 25.72 12.51 2.97
CA PRO A 239 26.42 13.02 1.79
C PRO A 239 26.76 14.51 1.94
N THR A 240 27.85 14.93 1.27
CA THR A 240 28.10 16.37 1.07
C THR A 240 27.01 16.99 0.19
N PRO A 241 26.74 18.31 0.28
CA PRO A 241 25.73 18.97 -0.55
C PRO A 241 25.93 18.74 -2.06
N ASN A 242 27.18 18.79 -2.54
CA ASN A 242 27.51 18.53 -3.94
C ASN A 242 27.23 17.08 -4.34
N ARG A 243 27.53 16.10 -3.48
CA ARG A 243 27.27 14.68 -3.75
C ARG A 243 25.76 14.40 -3.82
N ALA A 244 24.98 14.93 -2.88
CA ALA A 244 23.53 14.85 -2.93
C ALA A 244 22.95 15.54 -4.18
N MET A 245 23.47 16.71 -4.56
CA MET A 245 22.98 17.40 -5.76
C MET A 245 23.33 16.66 -7.06
N ARG A 246 24.54 16.07 -7.18
CA ARG A 246 24.91 15.24 -8.34
C ARG A 246 24.02 14.01 -8.47
N TRP A 247 23.75 13.32 -7.36
CA TRP A 247 22.86 12.15 -7.36
C TRP A 247 21.41 12.54 -7.65
N GLY A 248 20.91 13.62 -7.04
CA GLY A 248 19.61 14.20 -7.38
C GLY A 248 19.49 14.53 -8.86
N LYS A 249 20.52 15.13 -9.48
CA LYS A 249 20.53 15.37 -10.93
C LYS A 249 20.41 14.07 -11.74
N ALA A 250 21.08 12.99 -11.32
CA ALA A 250 20.92 11.69 -11.96
C ALA A 250 19.48 11.17 -11.82
N ILE A 251 18.89 11.19 -10.61
CA ILE A 251 17.48 10.82 -10.40
C ILE A 251 16.54 11.64 -11.29
N GLY A 252 16.78 12.94 -11.46
CA GLY A 252 15.99 13.80 -12.35
C GLY A 252 16.12 13.46 -13.85
N GLN A 253 17.14 12.68 -14.24
CA GLN A 253 17.31 12.14 -15.59
C GLN A 253 16.67 10.75 -15.77
N ALA A 254 16.08 10.18 -14.73
CA ALA A 254 15.43 8.88 -14.79
C ALA A 254 14.36 8.84 -15.89
N GLY A 255 14.24 7.70 -16.59
CA GLY A 255 13.37 7.52 -17.75
C GLY A 255 13.90 8.09 -19.08
N SER A 256 14.93 8.96 -19.06
CA SER A 256 15.43 9.60 -20.30
C SER A 256 16.51 8.79 -21.03
N ILE A 257 17.29 7.98 -20.33
CA ILE A 257 18.39 7.16 -20.88
C ILE A 257 17.97 5.70 -20.86
N GLN A 258 18.13 4.96 -21.96
CA GLN A 258 17.75 3.54 -21.98
C GLN A 258 18.55 2.75 -20.94
N LEU A 259 17.86 1.90 -20.18
CA LEU A 259 18.52 1.03 -19.20
C LEU A 259 19.39 -0.01 -19.92
N GLY A 260 20.63 -0.15 -19.45
CA GLY A 260 21.62 -1.11 -19.94
C GLY A 260 22.90 -1.05 -19.11
N GLU A 261 23.90 -1.83 -19.50
CA GLU A 261 25.19 -1.90 -18.81
C GLU A 261 25.88 -0.53 -18.69
N GLU A 262 26.01 0.19 -19.81
CA GLU A 262 26.65 1.52 -19.83
C GLU A 262 25.97 2.51 -18.88
N GLU A 263 24.64 2.46 -18.79
CA GLU A 263 23.88 3.33 -17.90
C GLU A 263 24.11 2.96 -16.42
N LEU A 264 24.12 1.67 -16.07
CA LEU A 264 24.43 1.26 -14.70
C LEU A 264 25.86 1.66 -14.29
N LEU A 265 26.84 1.49 -15.18
CA LEU A 265 28.22 1.92 -14.95
C LEU A 265 28.32 3.44 -14.76
N ARG A 266 27.63 4.22 -15.59
CA ARG A 266 27.56 5.69 -15.46
C ARG A 266 26.94 6.09 -14.12
N LEU A 267 25.85 5.44 -13.71
CA LEU A 267 25.19 5.73 -12.43
C LEU A 267 26.08 5.39 -11.24
N GLN A 268 26.81 4.27 -11.30
CA GLN A 268 27.79 3.90 -10.27
C GLN A 268 28.88 4.98 -10.15
N GLN A 269 29.41 5.48 -11.27
CA GLN A 269 30.39 6.56 -11.27
C GLN A 269 29.86 7.87 -10.69
N ILE A 270 28.57 8.18 -10.85
CA ILE A 270 27.98 9.39 -10.28
C ILE A 270 27.79 9.25 -8.77
N VAL A 271 27.40 8.07 -8.29
CA VAL A 271 27.08 7.84 -6.87
C VAL A 271 28.34 7.64 -6.01
N ILE A 272 29.38 7.04 -6.57
CA ILE A 272 30.68 6.81 -5.94
C ILE A 272 31.65 7.92 -6.37
N GLU A 273 31.85 8.92 -5.50
CA GLU A 273 32.72 10.07 -5.79
C GLU A 273 34.21 9.71 -5.72
N ASN A 274 34.59 8.81 -4.84
CA ASN A 274 35.98 8.42 -4.61
C ASN A 274 36.13 6.90 -4.71
N SER A 275 36.64 6.44 -5.84
CA SER A 275 36.88 5.03 -6.14
C SER A 275 38.19 4.48 -5.54
N ARG A 276 38.94 5.26 -4.73
CA ARG A 276 40.23 4.83 -4.18
C ARG A 276 40.16 3.49 -3.42
N PHE A 277 39.02 3.19 -2.82
CA PHE A 277 38.79 1.98 -2.01
C PHE A 277 37.66 1.11 -2.55
N VAL A 278 37.16 1.39 -3.76
CA VAL A 278 36.02 0.68 -4.35
C VAL A 278 36.40 0.26 -5.75
N GLU A 279 36.32 -1.04 -6.01
CA GLU A 279 36.43 -1.55 -7.37
C GLU A 279 35.18 -1.18 -8.17
N MET A 280 35.38 -0.39 -9.22
CA MET A 280 34.31 0.10 -10.07
C MET A 280 33.98 -0.92 -11.16
N GLY A 281 32.72 -0.94 -11.60
CA GLY A 281 32.21 -1.93 -12.53
C GLY A 281 31.59 -3.14 -11.81
N PHE A 282 31.06 -4.07 -12.60
CA PHE A 282 30.49 -5.30 -12.07
C PHE A 282 31.57 -6.10 -11.36
N ARG A 283 31.23 -6.65 -10.20
CA ARG A 283 32.19 -7.39 -9.38
C ARG A 283 32.62 -8.68 -10.08
N THR A 284 33.89 -9.03 -9.92
CA THR A 284 34.46 -10.32 -10.35
C THR A 284 34.55 -11.34 -9.22
N ASP A 285 34.37 -10.89 -7.98
CA ASP A 285 34.35 -11.73 -6.79
C ASP A 285 32.91 -12.07 -6.36
N GLY A 286 32.79 -13.01 -5.42
CA GLY A 286 31.53 -13.23 -4.69
C GLY A 286 31.07 -11.97 -3.94
N GLY A 287 29.88 -12.04 -3.34
CA GLY A 287 29.34 -10.92 -2.59
C GLY A 287 28.27 -11.37 -1.61
N PHE A 288 28.12 -10.60 -0.55
CA PHE A 288 27.05 -10.77 0.41
C PHE A 288 26.66 -9.43 1.01
N VAL A 289 25.42 -9.33 1.48
CA VAL A 289 24.95 -8.25 2.35
C VAL A 289 24.85 -8.82 3.76
N GLY A 290 25.40 -8.11 4.73
CA GLY A 290 25.46 -8.53 6.12
C GLY A 290 26.62 -7.86 6.82
N VAL A 291 27.07 -8.46 7.92
CA VAL A 291 28.18 -7.96 8.73
C VAL A 291 29.31 -8.97 8.78
N HIS A 292 30.47 -8.55 9.28
CA HIS A 292 31.55 -9.47 9.67
C HIS A 292 31.55 -9.64 11.18
N ASP A 293 31.78 -10.87 11.64
CA ASP A 293 32.03 -11.14 13.05
C ASP A 293 33.23 -10.31 13.54
N ARG A 294 33.06 -9.60 14.66
CA ARG A 294 34.05 -8.62 15.14
C ARG A 294 35.38 -9.24 15.56
N THR A 295 35.38 -10.53 15.91
CA THR A 295 36.56 -11.20 16.46
C THR A 295 37.30 -11.98 15.39
N SER A 296 36.58 -12.80 14.63
CA SER A 296 37.14 -13.68 13.60
C SER A 296 37.24 -13.03 12.22
N GLY A 297 36.48 -11.96 11.98
CA GLY A 297 36.32 -11.39 10.63
C GLY A 297 35.50 -12.28 9.70
N THR A 298 34.87 -13.35 10.19
CA THR A 298 34.06 -14.26 9.36
C THR A 298 32.81 -13.54 8.85
N PRO A 299 32.45 -13.66 7.57
CA PRO A 299 31.21 -13.10 7.05
C PRO A 299 29.98 -13.70 7.73
N MET A 300 28.99 -12.86 8.02
CA MET A 300 27.66 -13.21 8.54
C MET A 300 26.60 -12.69 7.56
N PRO A 301 26.29 -13.45 6.50
CA PRO A 301 25.35 -13.02 5.48
C PRO A 301 23.90 -12.97 5.97
N GLU A 302 23.22 -11.86 5.68
CA GLU A 302 21.76 -11.73 5.67
C GLU A 302 21.20 -11.95 4.24
N HIS A 303 22.06 -11.81 3.22
CA HIS A 303 21.80 -12.14 1.84
C HIS A 303 23.10 -12.51 1.14
N ILE A 304 23.08 -13.53 0.28
CA ILE A 304 24.23 -13.89 -0.57
C ILE A 304 23.93 -13.44 -2.00
N SER A 305 24.84 -12.67 -2.58
CA SER A 305 24.72 -12.13 -3.93
C SER A 305 24.89 -13.21 -5.00
N ALA A 306 24.42 -12.94 -6.22
CA ALA A 306 24.59 -13.87 -7.35
C ALA A 306 26.08 -14.20 -7.61
N LYS A 307 26.38 -15.31 -8.26
CA LYS A 307 27.78 -15.56 -8.66
C LYS A 307 28.25 -14.51 -9.68
N PRO A 308 29.50 -14.05 -9.63
CA PRO A 308 30.02 -13.10 -10.61
C PRO A 308 29.92 -13.63 -12.04
N GLU A 309 30.07 -14.94 -12.25
CA GLU A 309 29.95 -15.59 -13.55
C GLU A 309 28.52 -15.54 -14.13
N ASP A 310 27.50 -15.41 -13.27
CA ASP A 310 26.09 -15.35 -13.66
C ASP A 310 25.62 -13.92 -13.99
N LEU A 311 26.39 -12.90 -13.59
CA LEU A 311 26.00 -11.49 -13.75
C LEU A 311 25.69 -11.10 -15.21
N PRO A 312 26.48 -11.48 -16.23
CA PRO A 312 26.17 -11.13 -17.61
C PRO A 312 24.81 -11.68 -18.05
N VAL A 313 24.45 -12.90 -17.62
CA VAL A 313 23.19 -13.53 -18.00
C VAL A 313 22.02 -12.88 -17.26
N LEU A 314 22.15 -12.68 -15.95
CA LEU A 314 21.12 -12.09 -15.11
C LEU A 314 20.82 -10.63 -15.50
N LEU A 315 21.86 -9.82 -15.74
CA LEU A 315 21.69 -8.41 -16.10
C LEU A 315 21.10 -8.25 -17.51
N ASN A 316 21.54 -9.03 -18.48
CA ASN A 316 20.93 -9.03 -19.81
C ASN A 316 19.47 -9.49 -19.76
N GLY A 317 19.16 -10.50 -18.96
CA GLY A 317 17.78 -10.93 -18.69
C GLY A 317 16.95 -9.80 -18.07
N LEU A 318 17.50 -9.12 -17.06
CA LEU A 318 16.86 -7.98 -16.39
C LEU A 318 16.59 -6.82 -17.36
N PHE A 319 17.55 -6.45 -18.22
CA PHE A 319 17.35 -5.40 -19.22
C PHE A 319 16.30 -5.78 -20.27
N ALA A 320 16.33 -7.02 -20.76
CA ALA A 320 15.33 -7.51 -21.71
C ALA A 320 13.93 -7.51 -21.10
N THR A 321 13.82 -7.92 -19.83
CA THR A 321 12.56 -7.87 -19.08
C THR A 321 12.11 -6.43 -18.80
N ALA A 322 13.01 -5.52 -18.44
CA ALA A 322 12.66 -4.10 -18.28
C ALA A 322 12.11 -3.53 -19.59
N SER A 323 12.79 -3.77 -20.71
CA SER A 323 12.32 -3.37 -22.04
C SER A 323 10.97 -4.01 -22.39
N LEU A 324 10.72 -5.26 -22.03
CA LEU A 324 9.42 -5.91 -22.25
C LEU A 324 8.32 -5.17 -21.46
N LEU A 325 8.54 -4.92 -20.17
CA LEU A 325 7.55 -4.31 -19.28
C LEU A 325 7.29 -2.82 -19.60
N GLU A 326 8.25 -2.12 -20.22
CA GLU A 326 8.07 -0.76 -20.72
C GLU A 326 7.12 -0.66 -21.92
N HIS A 327 7.09 -1.69 -22.79
CA HIS A 327 6.37 -1.66 -24.06
C HIS A 327 5.07 -2.48 -24.06
N GLN A 328 4.92 -3.39 -23.10
CA GLN A 328 3.71 -4.16 -22.87
C GLN A 328 2.84 -3.43 -21.84
N ASN A 329 1.52 -3.61 -21.90
CA ASN A 329 0.56 -2.97 -20.99
C ASN A 329 0.61 -3.60 -19.58
N PHE A 330 1.75 -3.51 -18.90
CA PHE A 330 1.98 -3.95 -17.53
C PHE A 330 1.94 -2.77 -16.58
N HIS A 331 1.47 -2.97 -15.35
CA HIS A 331 1.30 -1.86 -14.42
C HIS A 331 2.68 -1.26 -14.02
N PRO A 332 2.87 0.07 -14.11
CA PRO A 332 4.15 0.74 -13.82
C PRO A 332 4.83 0.36 -12.51
N VAL A 333 4.07 0.37 -11.41
CA VAL A 333 4.60 0.05 -10.07
C VAL A 333 5.01 -1.41 -9.96
N LEU A 334 4.29 -2.32 -10.63
CA LEU A 334 4.62 -3.74 -10.67
C LEU A 334 5.90 -3.99 -11.48
N ALA A 335 6.07 -3.27 -12.59
CA ALA A 335 7.30 -3.30 -13.39
C ALA A 335 8.50 -2.80 -12.58
N ALA A 336 8.35 -1.63 -11.93
CA ALA A 336 9.38 -1.06 -11.07
C ALA A 336 9.77 -2.01 -9.94
N ALA A 337 8.81 -2.65 -9.27
CA ALA A 337 9.08 -3.64 -8.23
C ALA A 337 9.87 -4.84 -8.76
N SER A 338 9.45 -5.41 -9.90
CA SER A 338 10.10 -6.57 -10.50
C SER A 338 11.56 -6.30 -10.86
N ILE A 339 11.85 -5.16 -11.50
CA ILE A 339 13.19 -4.80 -11.96
C ILE A 339 14.08 -4.35 -10.80
N ALA A 340 13.61 -3.41 -9.98
CA ALA A 340 14.43 -2.82 -8.94
C ALA A 340 14.79 -3.83 -7.86
N PHE A 341 13.83 -4.62 -7.37
CA PHE A 341 14.12 -5.62 -6.33
C PHE A 341 14.95 -6.79 -6.87
N GLY A 342 14.72 -7.21 -8.12
CA GLY A 342 15.61 -8.21 -8.71
C GLY A 342 17.04 -7.71 -8.85
N PHE A 343 17.25 -6.44 -9.19
CA PHE A 343 18.59 -5.84 -9.21
C PHE A 343 19.27 -5.88 -7.84
N VAL A 344 18.56 -5.52 -6.76
CA VAL A 344 19.16 -5.52 -5.41
C VAL A 344 19.44 -6.94 -4.90
N PHE A 345 18.63 -7.93 -5.30
CA PHE A 345 18.88 -9.35 -5.01
C PHE A 345 20.08 -9.89 -5.82
N ILE A 346 20.22 -9.55 -7.10
CA ILE A 346 21.41 -9.92 -7.91
C ILE A 346 22.68 -9.33 -7.31
N HIS A 347 22.60 -8.06 -6.88
CA HIS A 347 23.68 -7.31 -6.24
C HIS A 347 25.00 -7.31 -7.07
N PRO A 348 24.99 -6.67 -8.26
CA PRO A 348 26.05 -6.82 -9.26
C PRO A 348 27.32 -5.98 -9.00
N PHE A 349 27.27 -4.96 -8.14
CA PHE A 349 28.41 -4.09 -7.85
C PHE A 349 29.04 -4.40 -6.49
N VAL A 350 30.29 -3.97 -6.27
CA VAL A 350 30.92 -3.96 -4.94
C VAL A 350 30.24 -2.94 -4.02
N ASP A 351 29.92 -1.75 -4.56
CA ASP A 351 29.17 -0.69 -3.87
C ASP A 351 28.28 0.06 -4.89
N GLY A 352 27.20 0.66 -4.38
CA GLY A 352 26.22 1.44 -5.12
C GLY A 352 24.88 0.74 -5.30
N ASN A 353 24.77 -0.56 -4.98
CA ASN A 353 23.60 -1.38 -5.29
C ASN A 353 22.29 -0.81 -4.72
N GLY A 354 22.24 -0.45 -3.44
CA GLY A 354 21.01 0.10 -2.84
C GLY A 354 20.55 1.42 -3.49
N ARG A 355 21.49 2.30 -3.83
CA ARG A 355 21.20 3.59 -4.48
C ARG A 355 20.74 3.39 -5.92
N LEU A 356 21.41 2.53 -6.68
CA LEU A 356 21.00 2.19 -8.04
C LEU A 356 19.64 1.47 -8.07
N HIS A 357 19.36 0.61 -7.10
CA HIS A 357 18.03 0.02 -6.90
C HIS A 357 16.94 1.09 -6.82
N ARG A 358 17.12 2.12 -5.99
CA ARG A 358 16.16 3.23 -5.87
C ARG A 358 16.08 4.05 -7.16
N TYR A 359 17.20 4.30 -7.83
CA TYR A 359 17.19 4.92 -9.16
C TYR A 359 16.33 4.13 -10.17
N LEU A 360 16.44 2.80 -10.19
CA LEU A 360 15.65 1.95 -11.09
C LEU A 360 14.14 2.10 -10.84
N ILE A 361 13.71 2.29 -9.60
CA ILE A 361 12.31 2.60 -9.29
C ILE A 361 11.88 3.89 -10.01
N HIS A 362 12.64 4.99 -9.84
CA HIS A 362 12.34 6.24 -10.54
C HIS A 362 12.40 6.09 -12.06
N HIS A 363 13.37 5.30 -12.55
CA HIS A 363 13.55 5.05 -13.97
C HIS A 363 12.30 4.43 -14.59
N LEU A 364 11.81 3.33 -14.02
CA LEU A 364 10.67 2.62 -14.56
C LEU A 364 9.39 3.47 -14.43
N LEU A 365 9.15 4.10 -13.28
CA LEU A 365 7.97 4.96 -13.09
C LEU A 365 7.92 6.13 -14.08
N ALA A 366 9.08 6.76 -14.36
CA ALA A 366 9.18 7.83 -15.33
C ALA A 366 9.01 7.33 -16.77
N LYS A 367 9.67 6.21 -17.13
CA LYS A 367 9.64 5.62 -18.47
C LYS A 367 8.23 5.17 -18.87
N THR A 368 7.48 4.61 -17.92
CA THR A 368 6.08 4.18 -18.12
C THR A 368 5.07 5.30 -17.89
N LYS A 369 5.52 6.55 -17.68
CA LYS A 369 4.67 7.75 -17.51
C LYS A 369 3.66 7.65 -16.35
N PHE A 370 4.06 7.02 -15.25
CA PHE A 370 3.23 6.95 -14.04
C PHE A 370 3.06 8.33 -13.37
N SER A 371 4.09 9.18 -13.47
CA SER A 371 4.07 10.54 -12.95
C SER A 371 3.96 11.58 -14.07
N PRO A 372 3.38 12.77 -13.80
CA PRO A 372 3.46 13.89 -14.72
C PRO A 372 4.92 14.24 -15.03
N GLN A 373 5.19 14.61 -16.27
CA GLN A 373 6.54 14.94 -16.72
C GLN A 373 7.10 16.13 -15.91
N GLY A 374 8.31 15.95 -15.36
CA GLY A 374 8.97 16.97 -14.53
C GLY A 374 8.69 16.86 -13.03
N ILE A 375 7.86 15.92 -12.60
CA ILE A 375 7.57 15.67 -11.18
C ILE A 375 8.22 14.36 -10.76
N ILE A 376 9.00 14.43 -9.70
CA ILE A 376 9.72 13.29 -9.14
C ILE A 376 8.92 12.79 -7.95
N PHE A 377 8.65 11.50 -7.95
CA PHE A 377 8.09 10.81 -6.80
C PHE A 377 9.23 10.55 -5.81
N PRO A 378 9.26 11.19 -4.63
CA PRO A 378 10.31 10.99 -3.63
C PRO A 378 10.18 9.63 -2.91
N ILE A 379 10.38 8.55 -3.66
CA ILE A 379 10.24 7.17 -3.16
C ILE A 379 11.28 6.86 -2.08
N SER A 380 12.53 7.32 -2.21
CA SER A 380 13.55 7.10 -1.18
C SER A 380 13.16 7.74 0.16
N THR A 381 12.46 8.88 0.14
CA THR A 381 11.92 9.52 1.34
C THR A 381 10.86 8.63 2.01
N ALA A 382 9.92 8.10 1.22
CA ALA A 382 8.90 7.17 1.72
C ALA A 382 9.52 5.86 2.25
N ILE A 383 10.54 5.31 1.58
CA ILE A 383 11.29 4.14 2.05
C ILE A 383 11.97 4.45 3.38
N LEU A 384 12.61 5.61 3.52
CA LEU A 384 13.32 5.99 4.74
C LEU A 384 12.35 6.13 5.94
N GLU A 385 11.16 6.72 5.73
CA GLU A 385 10.11 6.81 6.76
C GLU A 385 9.54 5.43 7.14
N ARG A 386 9.77 4.39 6.32
CA ARG A 386 9.29 3.01 6.52
C ARG A 386 10.43 1.99 6.47
N ILE A 387 11.58 2.34 7.04
CA ILE A 387 12.82 1.57 6.90
C ILE A 387 12.68 0.11 7.40
N ASP A 388 11.90 -0.12 8.46
CA ASP A 388 11.69 -1.46 9.00
C ASP A 388 10.81 -2.33 8.09
N ASP A 389 9.81 -1.75 7.45
CA ASP A 389 8.98 -2.45 6.47
C ASP A 389 9.75 -2.73 5.18
N TYR A 390 10.65 -1.81 4.79
CA TYR A 390 11.57 -2.02 3.67
C TYR A 390 12.48 -3.23 3.93
N ARG A 391 13.12 -3.31 5.10
CA ARG A 391 13.96 -4.45 5.50
C ARG A 391 13.17 -5.76 5.44
N LYS A 392 12.00 -5.81 6.09
CA LYS A 392 11.12 -7.00 6.05
C LYS A 392 10.78 -7.44 4.63
N SER A 393 10.54 -6.49 3.72
CA SER A 393 10.24 -6.80 2.32
C SER A 393 11.42 -7.46 1.59
N LEU A 394 12.67 -7.13 1.93
CA LEU A 394 13.87 -7.77 1.39
C LEU A 394 14.08 -9.15 2.03
N GLU A 395 14.02 -9.20 3.35
CA GLU A 395 14.27 -10.40 4.18
C GLU A 395 13.30 -11.54 3.87
N GLN A 396 12.05 -11.22 3.52
CA GLN A 396 11.05 -12.22 3.17
C GLN A 396 11.47 -13.12 2.01
N TYR A 397 12.32 -12.63 1.09
CA TYR A 397 12.89 -13.43 0.02
C TYR A 397 14.33 -13.86 0.30
N SER A 398 15.18 -12.99 0.88
CA SER A 398 16.61 -13.28 1.05
C SER A 398 16.89 -14.31 2.16
N HIS A 399 16.21 -14.24 3.31
CA HIS A 399 16.49 -15.14 4.43
C HIS A 399 16.25 -16.62 4.11
N PRO A 400 15.12 -17.01 3.48
CA PRO A 400 14.90 -18.41 3.11
C PRO A 400 15.94 -18.99 2.13
N LEU A 401 16.68 -18.14 1.40
CA LEU A 401 17.73 -18.59 0.48
C LEU A 401 19.04 -18.95 1.20
N LEU A 402 19.29 -18.44 2.40
CA LEU A 402 20.54 -18.70 3.13
C LEU A 402 20.75 -20.19 3.39
N ASP A 403 19.68 -20.92 3.68
CA ASP A 403 19.72 -22.37 3.92
C ASP A 403 19.91 -23.19 2.62
N LEU A 404 19.73 -22.57 1.45
CA LEU A 404 19.81 -23.21 0.14
C LEU A 404 21.10 -22.89 -0.62
N ILE A 405 21.83 -21.86 -0.19
CA ILE A 405 23.07 -21.42 -0.81
C ILE A 405 24.22 -21.98 0.00
N GLU A 406 24.95 -22.94 -0.57
CA GLU A 406 26.14 -23.50 0.05
C GLU A 406 27.32 -22.56 -0.21
N TRP A 407 28.04 -22.13 0.82
CA TRP A 407 29.16 -21.21 0.68
C TRP A 407 30.27 -21.43 1.71
N THR A 408 31.45 -20.88 1.43
CA THR A 408 32.60 -20.88 2.34
C THR A 408 33.28 -19.50 2.36
N PRO A 409 33.86 -19.06 3.49
CA PRO A 409 34.63 -17.82 3.52
C PRO A 409 35.90 -17.92 2.65
N THR A 410 36.21 -16.83 1.97
CA THR A 410 37.44 -16.65 1.18
C THR A 410 38.57 -16.09 2.04
N ALA A 411 39.80 -16.08 1.53
CA ALA A 411 40.97 -15.51 2.22
C ALA A 411 40.82 -14.02 2.56
N ASN A 412 39.98 -13.29 1.82
CA ASN A 412 39.69 -11.88 2.05
C ASN A 412 38.40 -11.66 2.87
N ASN A 413 37.90 -12.70 3.56
CA ASN A 413 36.66 -12.67 4.34
C ASN A 413 35.40 -12.30 3.54
N ASN A 414 35.42 -12.55 2.23
CA ASN A 414 34.23 -12.55 1.37
C ASN A 414 33.65 -13.98 1.25
N VAL A 415 32.56 -14.18 0.51
CA VAL A 415 31.92 -15.49 0.33
C VAL A 415 32.25 -16.12 -1.03
N LYS A 416 32.42 -17.45 -1.05
CA LYS A 416 32.48 -18.26 -2.28
C LYS A 416 31.33 -19.26 -2.28
N VAL A 417 30.42 -19.11 -3.25
CA VAL A 417 29.27 -20.00 -3.45
C VAL A 417 29.72 -21.31 -4.11
N LEU A 418 29.20 -22.43 -3.63
CA LEU A 418 29.63 -23.79 -3.98
C LEU A 418 28.62 -24.54 -4.88
N ASN A 419 27.35 -24.18 -4.82
CA ASN A 419 26.26 -24.80 -5.60
C ASN A 419 25.69 -23.85 -6.66
N GLU A 420 24.80 -24.35 -7.54
CA GLU A 420 24.18 -23.55 -8.60
C GLU A 420 22.98 -22.75 -8.09
N THR A 421 23.09 -21.41 -8.13
CA THR A 421 22.13 -20.51 -7.46
C THR A 421 21.45 -19.51 -8.41
N ILE A 422 21.83 -19.47 -9.70
CA ILE A 422 21.34 -18.50 -10.67
C ILE A 422 19.80 -18.39 -10.69
N ASP A 423 19.09 -19.51 -10.61
CA ASP A 423 17.63 -19.54 -10.72
C ASP A 423 16.91 -18.85 -9.56
N TYR A 424 17.55 -18.74 -8.38
CA TYR A 424 17.02 -17.97 -7.24
C TYR A 424 16.96 -16.47 -7.55
N TYR A 425 17.79 -15.98 -8.46
CA TYR A 425 17.75 -14.58 -8.89
C TYR A 425 16.88 -14.38 -10.13
N ARG A 426 16.64 -15.43 -10.92
CA ARG A 426 15.79 -15.38 -12.12
C ARG A 426 14.30 -15.37 -11.82
N TYR A 427 13.86 -16.20 -10.86
CA TYR A 427 12.47 -16.64 -10.75
C TYR A 427 11.91 -16.46 -9.33
N PHE A 428 11.97 -15.24 -8.81
CA PHE A 428 11.44 -14.92 -7.49
C PHE A 428 9.98 -14.46 -7.53
N ASP A 429 9.31 -14.59 -6.39
CA ASP A 429 7.99 -13.99 -6.14
C ASP A 429 8.19 -12.55 -5.67
N ALA A 430 7.78 -11.58 -6.49
CA ALA A 430 7.92 -10.16 -6.23
C ALA A 430 6.68 -9.53 -5.55
N THR A 431 5.70 -10.35 -5.11
CA THR A 431 4.41 -9.87 -4.60
C THR A 431 4.56 -8.92 -3.42
N LYS A 432 5.40 -9.29 -2.44
CA LYS A 432 5.54 -8.51 -1.20
C LYS A 432 6.35 -7.23 -1.39
N GLN A 433 7.32 -7.27 -2.32
CA GLN A 433 8.06 -6.11 -2.76
C GLN A 433 7.16 -5.13 -3.54
N ALA A 434 6.25 -5.65 -4.37
CA ALA A 434 5.25 -4.85 -5.06
C ALA A 434 4.25 -4.21 -4.07
N GLU A 435 3.76 -4.96 -3.08
CA GLU A 435 2.89 -4.43 -2.02
C GLU A 435 3.56 -3.29 -1.25
N PHE A 436 4.82 -3.47 -0.86
CA PHE A 436 5.61 -2.45 -0.17
C PHE A 436 5.81 -1.20 -1.03
N LEU A 437 6.18 -1.38 -2.31
CA LEU A 437 6.41 -0.25 -3.21
C LEU A 437 5.12 0.57 -3.43
N PHE A 438 3.97 -0.10 -3.56
CA PHE A 438 2.68 0.59 -3.65
C PHE A 438 2.36 1.42 -2.40
N GLU A 439 2.66 0.92 -1.20
CA GLU A 439 2.49 1.71 0.02
C GLU A 439 3.42 2.94 0.04
N CYS A 440 4.66 2.82 -0.45
CA CYS A 440 5.54 3.98 -0.60
C CYS A 440 5.01 5.00 -1.61
N VAL A 441 4.44 4.53 -2.73
CA VAL A 441 3.79 5.39 -3.73
C VAL A 441 2.58 6.07 -3.11
N ASP A 442 1.71 5.34 -2.42
CA ASP A 442 0.53 5.88 -1.72
C ASP A 442 0.92 6.96 -0.72
N GLN A 443 1.87 6.70 0.17
CA GLN A 443 2.39 7.68 1.12
C GLN A 443 2.98 8.92 0.43
N THR A 444 3.64 8.73 -0.71
CA THR A 444 4.19 9.83 -1.50
C THR A 444 3.10 10.75 -2.01
N VAL A 445 2.03 10.18 -2.57
CA VAL A 445 0.90 10.92 -3.15
C VAL A 445 0.03 11.55 -2.08
N GLU A 446 -0.27 10.82 -1.01
CA GLU A 446 -1.22 11.22 0.03
C GLU A 446 -0.62 12.15 1.08
N LYS A 447 0.70 12.10 1.30
CA LYS A 447 1.35 12.83 2.40
C LYS A 447 2.53 13.66 1.94
N ILE A 448 3.53 13.06 1.29
CA ILE A 448 4.81 13.73 1.06
C ILE A 448 4.66 14.90 0.08
N ILE A 449 4.03 14.68 -1.07
CA ILE A 449 3.82 15.74 -2.08
C ILE A 449 2.90 16.85 -1.54
N PRO A 450 1.70 16.54 -0.98
CA PRO A 450 0.81 17.58 -0.44
C PRO A 450 1.47 18.41 0.66
N LYS A 451 2.20 17.77 1.59
CA LYS A 451 2.90 18.48 2.67
C LYS A 451 3.96 19.44 2.16
N GLU A 452 4.71 19.04 1.12
CA GLU A 452 5.73 19.91 0.53
C GLU A 452 5.10 21.11 -0.20
N VAL A 453 4.00 20.88 -0.93
CA VAL A 453 3.26 21.94 -1.60
C VAL A 453 2.67 22.92 -0.60
N GLU A 454 2.01 22.41 0.45
CA GLU A 454 1.43 23.24 1.51
C GLU A 454 2.49 24.07 2.22
N TYR A 455 3.64 23.46 2.53
CA TYR A 455 4.76 24.17 3.12
C TYR A 455 5.23 25.34 2.25
N LEU A 456 5.40 25.12 0.93
CA LEU A 456 5.83 26.18 0.02
C LEU A 456 4.80 27.31 -0.11
N GLN A 457 3.51 26.98 -0.11
CA GLN A 457 2.45 28.00 -0.12
C GLN A 457 2.46 28.85 1.15
N ARG A 458 2.63 28.22 2.33
CA ARG A 458 2.76 28.95 3.60
C ARG A 458 4.03 29.79 3.64
N TYR A 459 5.14 29.25 3.15
CA TYR A 459 6.41 29.97 3.02
C TYR A 459 6.26 31.22 2.14
N ASP A 460 5.61 31.09 0.98
CA ASP A 460 5.38 32.22 0.08
C ASP A 460 4.49 33.28 0.75
N SER A 461 3.40 32.88 1.43
CA SER A 461 2.57 33.82 2.20
C SER A 461 3.34 34.55 3.30
N MET A 462 4.22 33.85 4.02
CA MET A 462 5.07 34.46 5.05
C MET A 462 6.08 35.43 4.42
N LYS A 463 6.67 35.05 3.28
CA LYS A 463 7.61 35.89 2.54
C LYS A 463 6.96 37.16 2.02
N ASP A 464 5.78 37.05 1.43
CA ASP A 464 5.04 38.20 0.89
C ASP A 464 4.68 39.18 2.01
N TRP A 465 4.21 38.68 3.16
CA TRP A 465 3.94 39.53 4.34
C TRP A 465 5.21 40.21 4.89
N LEU A 466 6.33 39.49 4.96
CA LEU A 466 7.61 40.08 5.41
C LEU A 466 8.14 41.14 4.44
N ASP A 467 7.89 40.98 3.14
CA ASP A 467 8.27 41.96 2.12
C ASP A 467 7.37 43.20 2.20
N GLU A 468 6.06 43.03 2.37
CA GLU A 468 5.08 44.11 2.48
C GLU A 468 5.25 44.97 3.74
N GLU A 469 5.50 44.35 4.90
CA GLU A 469 5.57 45.04 6.19
C GLU A 469 6.99 45.55 6.53
N PHE A 470 8.04 44.85 6.06
CA PHE A 470 9.43 45.12 6.48
C PHE A 470 10.42 45.32 5.32
N GLU A 471 9.99 45.17 4.06
CA GLU A 471 10.86 45.23 2.86
C GLU A 471 12.10 44.32 3.01
N MET A 472 11.91 43.16 3.65
CA MET A 472 13.02 42.33 4.11
C MET A 472 13.67 41.57 2.94
N PRO A 473 15.01 41.63 2.76
CA PRO A 473 15.67 40.92 1.67
C PRO A 473 15.47 39.40 1.75
N ASP A 474 15.32 38.73 0.60
CA ASP A 474 15.07 37.27 0.49
C ASP A 474 16.00 36.40 1.35
N LYS A 475 17.29 36.75 1.42
CA LYS A 475 18.28 36.01 2.22
C LYS A 475 17.99 36.12 3.72
N THR A 476 17.54 37.28 4.17
CA THR A 476 17.18 37.55 5.56
C THR A 476 15.87 36.84 5.90
N VAL A 477 14.87 36.88 5.01
CA VAL A 477 13.61 36.10 5.16
C VAL A 477 13.90 34.61 5.32
N ALA A 478 14.72 34.03 4.45
CA ALA A 478 15.07 32.61 4.51
C ALA A 478 15.86 32.25 5.78
N LEU A 479 16.63 33.17 6.34
CA LEU A 479 17.33 32.99 7.62
C LEU A 479 16.34 33.08 8.78
N LEU A 480 15.46 34.06 8.77
CA LEU A 480 14.43 34.31 9.79
C LEU A 480 13.49 33.11 9.94
N ILE A 481 12.88 32.67 8.83
CA ILE A 481 11.99 31.50 8.81
C ILE A 481 12.70 30.26 9.36
N ARG A 482 13.97 30.03 8.97
CA ARG A 482 14.76 28.90 9.48
C ARG A 482 14.98 28.97 10.98
N PHE A 483 15.27 30.15 11.52
CA PHE A 483 15.48 30.33 12.96
C PHE A 483 14.17 30.13 13.74
N LEU A 484 13.05 30.60 13.20
CA LEU A 484 11.71 30.37 13.77
C LEU A 484 11.35 28.89 13.75
N GLU A 485 11.54 28.19 12.62
CA GLU A 485 11.29 26.75 12.51
C GLU A 485 12.12 25.92 13.50
N GLN A 486 13.40 26.26 13.66
CA GLN A 486 14.30 25.54 14.59
C GLN A 486 13.90 25.70 16.07
N ASN A 487 13.15 26.75 16.39
CA ASN A 487 12.81 27.13 17.76
C ASN A 487 11.29 27.22 17.96
N ASN A 488 10.49 26.45 17.20
CA ASN A 488 9.03 26.37 17.30
C ASN A 488 8.31 27.73 17.28
N GLY A 489 8.70 28.60 16.34
CA GLY A 489 8.09 29.90 16.10
C GLY A 489 8.59 31.03 16.99
N ARG A 490 9.70 30.85 17.71
CA ARG A 490 10.32 31.89 18.54
C ARG A 490 11.77 32.15 18.15
N LEU A 491 12.25 33.38 18.30
CA LEU A 491 13.66 33.73 18.11
C LEU A 491 14.42 33.66 19.43
N SER A 492 15.57 33.00 19.43
CA SER A 492 16.46 33.01 20.60
C SER A 492 17.07 34.40 20.81
N ASN A 493 17.38 34.78 22.06
CA ASN A 493 18.06 36.04 22.38
C ASN A 493 19.34 36.24 21.55
N ARG A 494 20.12 35.17 21.33
CA ARG A 494 21.33 35.23 20.49
C ARG A 494 21.03 35.61 19.04
N ALA A 495 19.90 35.15 18.49
CA ALA A 495 19.49 35.47 17.12
C ALA A 495 19.09 36.94 17.02
N LEU A 496 18.32 37.42 17.99
CA LEU A 496 17.95 38.83 18.12
C LEU A 496 19.18 39.72 18.25
N ASP A 497 20.13 39.38 19.12
CA ASP A 497 21.33 40.21 19.35
C ASP A 497 22.31 40.25 18.17
N ARG A 498 22.26 39.28 17.25
CA ARG A 498 23.27 39.10 16.19
C ARG A 498 22.73 39.23 14.78
N GLU A 499 21.76 38.40 14.44
CA GLU A 499 21.26 38.27 13.07
C GLU A 499 20.10 39.23 12.80
N PHE A 500 19.33 39.59 13.84
CA PHE A 500 18.11 40.39 13.74
C PHE A 500 18.11 41.61 14.69
N ALA A 501 19.29 42.19 14.96
CA ALA A 501 19.46 43.28 15.94
C ALA A 501 18.77 44.59 15.53
N GLU A 502 18.39 44.70 14.25
CA GLU A 502 17.66 45.84 13.70
C GLU A 502 16.15 45.78 13.98
N LEU A 503 15.62 44.61 14.38
CA LEU A 503 14.21 44.46 14.74
C LEU A 503 13.97 44.96 16.18
N SER A 504 12.96 45.80 16.34
CA SER A 504 12.42 46.17 17.64
C SER A 504 11.67 44.99 18.29
N LYS A 505 11.41 45.10 19.59
CA LYS A 505 10.72 44.04 20.34
C LYS A 505 9.29 43.83 19.81
N GLU A 506 8.59 44.91 19.49
CA GLU A 506 7.24 44.89 18.95
C GLU A 506 7.19 44.22 17.57
N GLU A 507 8.18 44.44 16.72
CA GLU A 507 8.28 43.80 15.40
C GLU A 507 8.59 42.31 15.51
N VAL A 508 9.44 41.91 16.46
CA VAL A 508 9.70 40.49 16.77
C VAL A 508 8.42 39.81 17.23
N GLU A 509 7.66 40.42 18.14
CA GLU A 509 6.38 39.87 18.61
C GLU A 509 5.38 39.71 17.46
N ALA A 510 5.28 40.68 16.56
CA ALA A 510 4.41 40.61 15.38
C ALA A 510 4.86 39.51 14.39
N ILE A 511 6.16 39.37 14.13
CA ILE A 511 6.72 38.33 13.27
C ILE A 511 6.48 36.94 13.85
N GLU A 512 6.69 36.75 15.16
CA GLU A 512 6.46 35.46 15.82
C GLU A 512 4.97 35.10 15.82
N GLU A 513 4.07 36.07 16.04
CA GLU A 513 2.62 35.86 15.96
C GLU A 513 2.18 35.49 14.54
N GLN A 514 2.63 36.24 13.54
CA GLN A 514 2.27 35.98 12.15
C GLN A 514 2.86 34.66 11.65
N PHE A 515 4.10 34.33 12.05
CA PHE A 515 4.70 33.03 11.77
C PHE A 515 3.87 31.90 12.38
N TYR A 516 3.39 32.07 13.62
CA TYR A 516 2.50 31.09 14.22
C TYR A 516 1.21 30.92 13.40
N GLU A 517 0.57 32.03 13.02
CA GLU A 517 -0.68 32.03 12.25
C GLU A 517 -0.54 31.41 10.85
N ILE A 518 0.56 31.69 10.13
CA ILE A 518 0.77 31.20 8.75
C ILE A 518 1.40 29.80 8.73
N MET A 519 2.46 29.57 9.53
CA MET A 519 3.31 28.39 9.40
C MET A 519 2.90 27.26 10.36
N LEU A 520 2.48 27.58 11.58
CA LEU A 520 2.28 26.59 12.65
C LEU A 520 0.82 26.28 12.98
N LYS A 521 -0.12 27.18 12.69
CA LYS A 521 -1.53 27.01 13.02
C LYS A 521 -2.13 25.84 12.22
N PRO A 522 -2.64 24.78 12.89
CA PRO A 522 -3.22 23.64 12.20
C PRO A 522 -4.60 23.99 11.60
N PRO A 523 -5.04 23.29 10.54
CA PRO A 523 -6.37 23.45 9.99
C PRO A 523 -7.45 22.99 10.99
N LEU A 524 -8.60 23.67 10.98
CA LEU A 524 -9.73 23.34 11.83
C LEU A 524 -10.46 22.09 11.31
N SER A 525 -10.77 21.16 12.20
CA SER A 525 -11.60 19.99 11.90
C SER A 525 -13.07 20.27 12.15
N GLN A 526 -13.96 19.71 11.32
CA GLN A 526 -15.41 19.75 11.51
C GLN A 526 -15.89 18.54 12.30
N TYR A 527 -16.70 18.80 13.34
CA TYR A 527 -17.28 17.81 14.22
C TYR A 527 -18.79 17.96 14.31
N SER A 528 -19.48 16.87 14.66
CA SER A 528 -20.91 16.88 14.89
C SER A 528 -21.29 15.94 16.04
N LEU A 529 -22.10 16.44 16.98
CA LEU A 529 -22.82 15.63 17.94
C LEU A 529 -24.07 15.05 17.26
N ALA A 530 -24.27 13.75 17.37
CA ALA A 530 -25.38 13.07 16.70
C ALA A 530 -25.91 11.89 17.51
N ILE A 531 -27.11 11.43 17.14
CA ILE A 531 -27.70 10.16 17.58
C ILE A 531 -27.57 9.17 16.43
N MET A 532 -27.03 7.98 16.70
CA MET A 532 -27.04 6.85 15.77
C MET A 532 -28.23 5.94 16.11
N PRO A 533 -29.00 5.46 15.13
CA PRO A 533 -30.05 4.51 15.41
C PRO A 533 -29.48 3.11 15.66
N SER A 534 -30.32 2.17 16.06
CA SER A 534 -29.91 0.77 16.24
C SER A 534 -29.29 0.19 14.95
N ALA A 535 -28.48 -0.86 15.10
CA ALA A 535 -27.85 -1.52 13.95
C ALA A 535 -28.88 -2.03 12.92
N ALA A 536 -30.06 -2.49 13.40
CA ALA A 536 -31.16 -2.91 12.54
C ALA A 536 -31.70 -1.74 11.70
N ILE A 537 -32.05 -0.62 12.34
CA ILE A 537 -32.55 0.58 11.64
C ILE A 537 -31.47 1.14 10.69
N SER A 538 -30.19 1.08 11.09
CA SER A 538 -29.09 1.52 10.24
C SER A 538 -29.00 0.73 8.93
N LEU A 539 -29.18 -0.60 8.99
CA LEU A 539 -29.22 -1.46 7.80
C LEU A 539 -30.43 -1.16 6.91
N GLU A 540 -31.60 -0.97 7.50
CA GLU A 540 -32.81 -0.59 6.77
C GLU A 540 -32.64 0.74 6.03
N VAL A 541 -32.02 1.74 6.67
CA VAL A 541 -31.72 3.03 6.03
C VAL A 541 -30.74 2.89 4.87
N VAL A 542 -29.73 2.01 4.98
CA VAL A 542 -28.83 1.71 3.86
C VAL A 542 -29.61 1.11 2.69
N GLU A 543 -30.52 0.17 2.95
CA GLU A 543 -31.36 -0.43 1.92
C GLU A 543 -32.27 0.62 1.25
N MET A 544 -32.93 1.47 2.03
CA MET A 544 -33.77 2.56 1.48
C MET A 544 -32.96 3.51 0.59
N LYS A 545 -31.73 3.84 0.97
CA LYS A 545 -30.84 4.67 0.14
C LYS A 545 -30.44 3.98 -1.15
N GLN A 546 -30.20 2.67 -1.11
CA GLN A 546 -29.91 1.89 -2.32
C GLN A 546 -31.13 1.81 -3.25
N GLN A 547 -32.33 1.57 -2.71
CA GLN A 547 -33.59 1.56 -3.46
C GLN A 547 -33.82 2.91 -4.14
N LEU A 548 -33.67 4.02 -3.40
CA LEU A 548 -33.82 5.36 -3.97
C LEU A 548 -32.75 5.67 -5.03
N ARG A 549 -31.49 5.24 -4.83
CA ARG A 549 -30.42 5.40 -5.83
C ARG A 549 -30.74 4.62 -7.11
N ALA A 550 -31.25 3.40 -6.98
CA ALA A 550 -31.66 2.59 -8.12
C ALA A 550 -32.81 3.26 -8.88
N ALA A 551 -33.81 3.79 -8.17
CA ALA A 551 -34.92 4.51 -8.79
C ALA A 551 -34.46 5.79 -9.51
N ILE A 552 -33.55 6.57 -8.92
CA ILE A 552 -33.00 7.81 -9.51
C ILE A 552 -32.06 7.53 -10.69
N GLY A 553 -31.38 6.37 -10.71
CA GLY A 553 -30.42 6.00 -11.75
C GLY A 553 -29.06 6.73 -11.68
N ARG A 554 -28.84 7.56 -10.65
CA ARG A 554 -27.55 8.21 -10.37
C ARG A 554 -27.39 8.50 -8.87
N SER A 555 -26.17 8.83 -8.45
CA SER A 555 -25.89 9.20 -7.05
C SER A 555 -26.49 10.56 -6.67
N TYR A 556 -26.72 10.78 -5.38
CA TYR A 556 -27.27 12.00 -4.80
C TYR A 556 -26.65 12.26 -3.41
N GLY A 557 -26.91 13.45 -2.83
CA GLY A 557 -26.34 13.81 -1.53
C GLY A 557 -26.87 12.92 -0.40
N SER A 558 -25.99 12.51 0.54
CA SER A 558 -26.30 11.57 1.64
C SER A 558 -26.50 10.09 1.24
N ALA A 559 -26.38 9.74 -0.04
CA ALA A 559 -26.58 8.36 -0.51
C ALA A 559 -25.63 7.33 0.13
N ASN A 560 -24.44 7.76 0.55
CA ASN A 560 -23.44 6.92 1.22
C ASN A 560 -23.23 7.31 2.70
N ALA A 561 -24.01 8.27 3.23
CA ALA A 561 -23.87 8.67 4.64
C ALA A 561 -24.54 7.64 5.55
N GLU A 562 -23.98 7.41 6.73
CA GLU A 562 -24.61 6.56 7.75
C GLU A 562 -25.91 7.18 8.28
N ALA A 563 -26.79 6.34 8.81
CA ALA A 563 -28.04 6.78 9.44
C ALA A 563 -27.73 7.54 10.73
N HIS A 564 -28.26 8.76 10.87
CA HIS A 564 -28.05 9.59 12.05
C HIS A 564 -29.09 10.70 12.15
N ILE A 565 -29.23 11.24 13.36
CA ILE A 565 -29.91 12.50 13.66
C ILE A 565 -28.87 13.47 14.20
N SER A 566 -28.61 14.56 13.48
CA SER A 566 -27.71 15.60 13.97
C SER A 566 -28.33 16.36 15.15
N LEU A 567 -27.52 16.63 16.17
CA LEU A 567 -27.88 17.49 17.29
C LEU A 567 -27.16 18.83 17.19
N ASP A 568 -25.86 18.78 16.87
CA ASP A 568 -24.99 19.94 16.90
C ASP A 568 -23.80 19.78 15.93
N GLY A 569 -23.25 20.91 15.48
CA GLY A 569 -22.07 20.96 14.61
C GLY A 569 -21.08 22.02 15.06
N PHE A 570 -19.78 21.70 15.12
CA PHE A 570 -18.75 22.65 15.54
C PHE A 570 -17.43 22.47 14.79
N GLU A 571 -16.62 23.53 14.76
CA GLU A 571 -15.24 23.51 14.22
C GLU A 571 -14.24 23.72 15.36
N ALA A 572 -13.25 22.83 15.48
CA ALA A 572 -12.22 22.88 16.52
C ALA A 572 -10.86 22.40 15.99
N ASP A 573 -9.78 22.83 16.65
CA ASP A 573 -8.45 22.25 16.49
C ASP A 573 -8.46 20.81 17.02
N GLU A 574 -7.75 19.90 16.35
CA GLU A 574 -7.63 18.52 16.81
C GLU A 574 -6.93 18.42 18.17
N ASN A 575 -6.00 19.32 18.47
CA ASN A 575 -5.33 19.39 19.78
C ASN A 575 -6.27 19.89 20.88
N ASP A 576 -7.28 20.69 20.52
CA ASP A 576 -8.26 21.22 21.47
C ASP A 576 -9.45 20.28 21.67
N TYR A 577 -9.68 19.33 20.75
CA TYR A 577 -10.76 18.37 20.78
C TYR A 577 -10.91 17.61 22.11
N PRO A 578 -9.84 17.14 22.78
CA PRO A 578 -9.96 16.44 24.06
C PRO A 578 -10.66 17.26 25.16
N TYR A 579 -10.49 18.59 25.18
CA TYR A 579 -11.15 19.46 26.16
C TYR A 579 -12.65 19.58 25.89
N ILE A 580 -13.02 19.66 24.61
CA ILE A 580 -14.43 19.69 24.18
C ILE A 580 -15.12 18.36 24.48
N LEU A 581 -14.44 17.24 24.20
CA LEU A 581 -14.91 15.89 24.48
C LEU A 581 -15.16 15.65 25.98
N ALA A 582 -14.25 16.12 26.85
CA ALA A 582 -14.40 15.99 28.29
C ALA A 582 -15.68 16.69 28.79
N GLU A 583 -15.97 17.88 28.26
CA GLU A 583 -17.18 18.62 28.62
C GLU A 583 -18.46 17.96 28.09
N TYR A 584 -18.46 17.47 26.85
CA TYR A 584 -19.59 16.68 26.33
C TYR A 584 -19.82 15.40 27.15
N ARG A 585 -18.76 14.68 27.55
CA ARG A 585 -18.88 13.48 28.39
C ARG A 585 -19.55 13.79 29.72
N ARG A 586 -19.13 14.88 30.39
CA ARG A 586 -19.73 15.34 31.64
C ARG A 586 -21.23 15.57 31.47
N ILE A 587 -21.60 16.39 30.48
CA ILE A 587 -22.98 16.84 30.30
C ILE A 587 -23.89 15.71 29.80
N VAL A 588 -23.45 14.92 28.82
CA VAL A 588 -24.27 13.84 28.23
C VAL A 588 -24.52 12.72 29.24
N SER A 589 -23.56 12.44 30.12
CA SER A 589 -23.71 11.40 31.16
C SER A 589 -24.88 11.67 32.11
N GLU A 590 -25.22 12.93 32.35
CA GLU A 590 -26.32 13.34 33.23
C GLU A 590 -27.71 13.10 32.61
N LEU A 591 -27.78 12.83 31.30
CA LEU A 591 -29.05 12.61 30.59
C LEU A 591 -29.52 11.17 30.76
N ASN A 592 -30.85 10.98 30.85
CA ASN A 592 -31.46 9.66 30.87
C ASN A 592 -31.70 9.11 29.46
N PRO A 593 -31.49 7.80 29.23
CA PRO A 593 -31.93 7.12 28.02
C PRO A 593 -33.41 7.35 27.72
N PHE A 594 -33.80 7.29 26.45
CA PHE A 594 -35.16 7.61 26.01
C PHE A 594 -35.53 6.94 24.70
N GLU A 595 -36.83 6.70 24.52
CA GLU A 595 -37.34 6.07 23.30
C GLU A 595 -37.44 7.07 22.14
N ILE A 596 -36.94 6.65 20.98
CA ILE A 596 -37.09 7.37 19.71
C ILE A 596 -37.89 6.48 18.77
N SER A 597 -39.03 7.00 18.31
CA SER A 597 -39.91 6.37 17.34
C SER A 597 -40.02 7.22 16.08
N PHE A 598 -40.13 6.55 14.95
CA PHE A 598 -40.30 7.13 13.62
C PHE A 598 -41.66 6.75 13.05
N SER A 599 -42.30 7.71 12.37
CA SER A 599 -43.59 7.51 11.71
C SER A 599 -43.58 8.15 10.33
N GLY A 600 -43.25 7.34 9.33
CA GLY A 600 -43.22 7.70 7.92
C GLY A 600 -42.05 8.57 7.49
N PHE A 601 -42.24 9.24 6.35
CA PHE A 601 -41.26 10.09 5.69
C PHE A 601 -41.79 11.51 5.54
N ASP A 602 -40.87 12.47 5.45
CA ASP A 602 -41.20 13.88 5.22
C ASP A 602 -40.07 14.54 4.42
N ASP A 603 -40.32 15.76 3.94
CA ASP A 603 -39.34 16.52 3.16
C ASP A 603 -39.22 17.99 3.56
N PHE A 604 -38.01 18.52 3.45
CA PHE A 604 -37.79 19.97 3.54
C PHE A 604 -37.79 20.57 2.15
N ASP A 605 -38.75 21.47 1.91
CA ASP A 605 -38.78 22.26 0.68
C ASP A 605 -37.99 23.57 0.82
N LYS A 606 -36.87 23.67 0.11
CA LYS A 606 -36.09 24.92 -0.04
C LYS A 606 -35.84 25.13 -1.52
N ALA A 607 -36.16 26.33 -2.03
CA ALA A 607 -36.30 26.71 -3.44
C ALA A 607 -35.28 26.13 -4.46
N ASN A 608 -34.06 25.76 -4.06
CA ASN A 608 -33.03 25.21 -4.95
C ASN A 608 -32.61 23.75 -4.63
N TYR A 609 -32.91 23.20 -3.45
CA TYR A 609 -32.48 21.86 -3.02
C TYR A 609 -33.37 21.32 -1.88
N SER A 610 -34.01 20.17 -2.09
CA SER A 610 -34.85 19.51 -1.08
C SER A 610 -34.09 18.41 -0.32
N ALA A 611 -34.56 18.07 0.88
CA ALA A 611 -34.08 16.92 1.65
C ALA A 611 -35.24 16.00 2.01
N PHE A 612 -35.09 14.71 1.76
CA PHE A 612 -36.07 13.66 2.09
C PHE A 612 -35.55 12.82 3.25
N TYR A 613 -36.38 12.56 4.26
CA TYR A 613 -35.93 11.99 5.52
C TYR A 613 -36.99 11.11 6.19
N ILE A 614 -36.52 10.22 7.07
CA ILE A 614 -37.39 9.49 7.99
C ILE A 614 -37.80 10.43 9.12
N LYS A 615 -39.11 10.54 9.32
CA LYS A 615 -39.73 11.50 10.24
C LYS A 615 -39.84 10.91 11.64
N PRO A 616 -39.15 11.47 12.66
CA PRO A 616 -39.42 11.09 14.05
C PRO A 616 -40.85 11.52 14.41
N THR A 617 -41.49 10.77 15.30
CA THR A 617 -42.80 11.17 15.85
C THR A 617 -42.71 12.55 16.52
N THR A 618 -43.85 13.22 16.71
CA THR A 618 -43.88 14.52 17.41
C THR A 618 -43.30 14.43 18.82
N GLU A 619 -43.57 13.33 19.53
CA GLU A 619 -43.05 13.07 20.88
C GLU A 619 -41.53 12.89 20.85
N SER A 620 -41.01 12.01 19.99
CA SER A 620 -39.56 11.82 19.86
C SER A 620 -38.84 13.09 19.40
N SER A 621 -39.44 13.87 18.49
CA SER A 621 -38.90 15.17 18.07
C SER A 621 -38.83 16.18 19.22
N LEU A 622 -39.77 16.15 20.15
CA LEU A 622 -39.73 16.99 21.36
C LEU A 622 -38.64 16.52 22.32
N GLU A 623 -38.52 15.21 22.50
CA GLU A 623 -37.59 14.62 23.46
C GLU A 623 -36.12 14.74 23.02
N ILE A 624 -35.86 14.63 21.72
CA ILE A 624 -34.55 14.93 21.11
C ILE A 624 -34.18 16.40 21.33
N ARG A 625 -35.10 17.33 21.02
CA ARG A 625 -34.87 18.77 21.23
C ARG A 625 -34.59 19.10 22.68
N ARG A 626 -35.38 18.55 23.60
CA ARG A 626 -35.21 18.76 25.04
C ARG A 626 -33.82 18.37 25.53
N ARG A 627 -33.30 17.20 25.11
CA ARG A 627 -31.95 16.75 25.48
C ARG A 627 -30.86 17.56 24.82
N SER A 628 -31.00 17.86 23.53
CA SER A 628 -30.05 18.72 22.84
C SER A 628 -29.96 20.10 23.51
N GLU A 629 -31.10 20.71 23.83
CA GLU A 629 -31.13 21.98 24.56
C GLU A 629 -30.50 21.88 25.96
N ALA A 630 -30.67 20.76 26.67
CA ALA A 630 -30.03 20.54 27.95
C ALA A 630 -28.50 20.52 27.80
N VAL A 631 -27.99 19.81 26.78
CA VAL A 631 -26.56 19.79 26.45
C VAL A 631 -26.06 21.21 26.17
N MET A 632 -26.75 21.92 25.29
CA MET A 632 -26.40 23.27 24.86
C MET A 632 -26.42 24.31 25.98
N LYS A 633 -27.35 24.21 26.92
CA LYS A 633 -27.45 25.11 28.07
C LYS A 633 -26.38 24.83 29.13
N ALA A 634 -25.98 23.56 29.29
CA ALA A 634 -25.01 23.14 30.28
C ALA A 634 -23.54 23.29 29.82
N PHE A 635 -23.31 23.49 28.52
CA PHE A 635 -21.98 23.64 27.94
C PHE A 635 -21.30 24.96 28.35
N ASP A 636 -20.08 24.88 28.90
CA ASP A 636 -19.33 26.05 29.35
C ASP A 636 -19.05 27.05 28.19
N LYS A 637 -19.47 28.30 28.40
CA LYS A 637 -19.37 29.37 27.38
C LYS A 637 -17.94 29.83 27.13
N ASN A 638 -17.07 29.81 28.13
CA ASN A 638 -15.66 30.18 27.98
C ASN A 638 -14.91 29.09 27.23
N LEU A 639 -15.13 27.82 27.58
CA LEU A 639 -14.58 26.65 26.88
C LEU A 639 -15.01 26.67 25.42
N LYS A 640 -16.31 26.88 25.15
CA LYS A 640 -16.85 27.01 23.80
C LYS A 640 -16.16 28.14 23.02
N LYS A 641 -16.01 29.34 23.61
CA LYS A 641 -15.37 30.48 22.95
C LYS A 641 -13.87 30.24 22.69
N GLN A 642 -13.20 29.56 23.60
CA GLN A 642 -11.76 29.31 23.53
C GLN A 642 -11.42 28.27 22.47
N TYR A 643 -12.16 27.16 22.45
CA TYR A 643 -11.77 25.96 21.69
C TYR A 643 -12.61 25.72 20.42
N THR A 644 -13.65 26.51 20.16
CA THR A 644 -14.46 26.39 18.93
C THR A 644 -14.49 27.67 18.10
N ARG A 645 -14.58 27.52 16.77
CA ARG A 645 -14.62 28.64 15.81
C ARG A 645 -15.98 28.85 15.17
N LYS A 646 -16.70 27.75 14.93
CA LYS A 646 -18.10 27.76 14.50
C LYS A 646 -18.90 26.80 15.36
N TRP A 647 -20.17 27.12 15.54
CA TRP A 647 -21.11 26.29 16.27
C TRP A 647 -22.51 26.46 15.69
N ALA A 648 -23.18 25.36 15.36
CA ALA A 648 -24.49 25.34 14.73
C ALA A 648 -25.43 24.35 15.43
N ASP A 649 -26.51 24.87 16.02
CA ASP A 649 -27.57 24.03 16.58
C ASP A 649 -28.39 23.40 15.44
N GLU A 650 -28.20 22.10 15.23
CA GLU A 650 -28.89 21.32 14.19
C GLU A 650 -30.16 20.62 14.73
N SER A 651 -30.39 20.67 16.05
CA SER A 651 -31.45 19.92 16.72
C SER A 651 -32.86 20.49 16.55
N GLN A 652 -32.99 21.69 16.00
CA GLN A 652 -34.28 22.39 15.86
C GLN A 652 -35.32 21.64 15.03
N LYS A 653 -34.85 20.83 14.06
CA LYS A 653 -35.71 19.96 13.25
C LYS A 653 -35.10 18.56 13.20
N PRO A 654 -35.29 17.72 14.23
CA PRO A 654 -34.73 16.38 14.27
C PRO A 654 -35.25 15.56 13.08
N HIS A 655 -34.34 14.96 12.33
CA HIS A 655 -34.67 14.16 11.16
C HIS A 655 -33.54 13.18 10.84
N MET A 656 -33.86 12.05 10.23
CA MET A 656 -32.88 11.09 9.75
C MET A 656 -32.84 11.08 8.22
N SER A 657 -31.80 11.69 7.65
CA SER A 657 -31.73 11.97 6.22
C SER A 657 -31.57 10.71 5.34
N ILE A 658 -32.49 10.51 4.41
CA ILE A 658 -32.36 9.52 3.32
C ILE A 658 -31.63 10.15 2.14
N GLY A 659 -32.03 11.36 1.72
CA GLY A 659 -31.40 12.07 0.60
C GLY A 659 -31.39 13.58 0.80
N ARG A 660 -30.30 14.22 0.37
CA ARG A 660 -30.11 15.67 0.43
C ARG A 660 -29.80 16.21 -0.97
N ARG A 661 -30.12 17.48 -1.19
CA ARG A 661 -29.96 18.16 -2.49
C ARG A 661 -30.72 17.47 -3.62
N LEU A 662 -31.92 17.00 -3.30
CA LEU A 662 -32.81 16.37 -4.26
C LEU A 662 -33.60 17.44 -5.03
N THR A 663 -33.90 17.15 -6.29
CA THR A 663 -34.90 17.90 -7.06
C THR A 663 -36.31 17.53 -6.58
N ARG A 664 -37.33 18.35 -6.85
CA ARG A 664 -38.72 18.00 -6.52
C ARG A 664 -39.18 16.71 -7.19
N GLU A 665 -38.72 16.45 -8.40
CA GLU A 665 -38.95 15.19 -9.12
C GLU A 665 -38.41 13.99 -8.33
N TRP A 666 -37.21 14.10 -7.77
CA TRP A 666 -36.61 13.03 -6.98
C TRP A 666 -37.26 12.84 -5.62
N VAL A 667 -37.75 13.92 -5.01
CA VAL A 667 -38.55 13.82 -3.80
C VAL A 667 -39.87 13.08 -4.09
N ALA A 668 -40.55 13.40 -5.19
CA ALA A 668 -41.74 12.68 -5.61
C ALA A 668 -41.43 11.19 -5.86
N LEU A 669 -40.31 10.89 -6.51
CA LEU A 669 -39.84 9.52 -6.72
C LEU A 669 -39.56 8.81 -5.38
N ALA A 670 -39.00 9.51 -4.40
CA ALA A 670 -38.77 8.96 -3.07
C ALA A 670 -40.09 8.56 -2.39
N TYR A 671 -41.13 9.38 -2.45
CA TYR A 671 -42.46 9.02 -1.94
C TYR A 671 -43.11 7.84 -2.67
N THR A 672 -42.81 7.63 -3.96
CA THR A 672 -43.29 6.44 -4.69
C THR A 672 -42.49 5.17 -4.40
N THR A 673 -41.22 5.33 -4.05
CA THR A 673 -40.30 4.22 -3.77
C THR A 673 -40.43 3.75 -2.31
N LEU A 674 -40.63 4.70 -1.40
CA LEU A 674 -40.64 4.50 0.05
C LEU A 674 -42.03 4.91 0.57
N THR A 675 -42.85 3.92 0.91
CA THR A 675 -44.30 4.12 1.13
C THR A 675 -44.67 4.35 2.59
N ALA A 676 -44.24 3.48 3.49
CA ALA A 676 -44.50 3.60 4.93
C ALA A 676 -43.31 3.06 5.73
N TYR A 677 -43.05 3.65 6.89
CA TYR A 677 -41.98 3.23 7.78
C TYR A 677 -42.36 3.50 9.24
N GLU A 678 -42.27 2.49 10.08
CA GLU A 678 -42.48 2.60 11.52
C GLU A 678 -41.36 1.83 12.20
N ALA A 679 -40.62 2.49 13.08
CA ALA A 679 -39.54 1.87 13.84
C ALA A 679 -39.33 2.61 15.15
N GLY A 680 -38.81 1.93 16.15
CA GLY A 680 -38.46 2.53 17.44
C GLY A 680 -37.20 1.91 18.01
N PHE A 681 -36.45 2.70 18.78
CA PHE A 681 -35.29 2.22 19.52
C PHE A 681 -35.04 3.07 20.77
N LEU A 682 -34.47 2.44 21.79
CA LEU A 682 -33.96 3.12 22.96
C LEU A 682 -32.64 3.83 22.61
N CYS A 683 -32.63 5.15 22.73
CA CYS A 683 -31.43 5.96 22.63
C CYS A 683 -30.74 6.04 23.99
N ASP A 684 -29.66 5.29 24.15
CA ASP A 684 -28.82 5.24 25.35
C ASP A 684 -27.44 5.88 25.15
N THR A 685 -27.12 6.34 23.94
CA THR A 685 -25.83 6.95 23.58
C THR A 685 -26.02 8.12 22.62
N PHE A 686 -25.21 9.16 22.79
CA PHE A 686 -24.87 10.12 21.73
C PHE A 686 -23.50 9.79 21.18
N VAL A 687 -23.16 10.32 20.01
CA VAL A 687 -21.84 10.16 19.41
C VAL A 687 -21.28 11.50 18.98
N ILE A 688 -19.96 11.64 19.05
CA ILE A 688 -19.24 12.67 18.32
C ILE A 688 -18.65 12.05 17.06
N ARG A 689 -18.84 12.74 15.94
CA ARG A 689 -18.34 12.34 14.64
C ARG A 689 -17.47 13.43 14.06
N LYS A 690 -16.41 13.05 13.36
CA LYS A 690 -15.48 13.96 12.67
C LYS A 690 -15.67 13.87 11.17
N PHE A 691 -15.70 15.01 10.49
CA PHE A 691 -15.78 15.03 9.04
C PHE A 691 -14.46 14.53 8.44
N ASN A 692 -14.56 13.47 7.67
CA ASN A 692 -13.48 12.92 6.88
C ASN A 692 -13.51 13.57 5.50
N GLU A 693 -12.56 14.48 5.25
CA GLU A 693 -12.47 15.20 3.98
C GLU A 693 -12.26 14.27 2.77
N LYS A 694 -11.56 13.14 2.97
CA LYS A 694 -11.28 12.15 1.91
C LYS A 694 -12.56 11.48 1.41
N ARG A 695 -13.39 10.99 2.33
CA ARG A 695 -14.66 10.31 1.99
C ARG A 695 -15.84 11.26 1.83
N ARG A 696 -15.67 12.52 2.22
CA ARG A 696 -16.72 13.54 2.34
C ARG A 696 -17.90 13.05 3.21
N GLN A 697 -17.57 12.33 4.28
CA GLN A 697 -18.51 11.69 5.22
C GLN A 697 -18.05 11.94 6.65
N TYR A 698 -18.94 11.77 7.62
CA TYR A 698 -18.58 11.82 9.03
C TYR A 698 -18.27 10.41 9.53
N ASP A 699 -17.13 10.24 10.21
CA ASP A 699 -16.77 8.99 10.91
C ASP A 699 -17.04 9.18 12.42
N VAL A 700 -17.63 8.17 13.07
CA VAL A 700 -17.80 8.17 14.54
C VAL A 700 -16.42 8.05 15.19
N ILE A 701 -16.10 8.97 16.09
CA ILE A 701 -14.81 8.98 16.80
C ILE A 701 -14.97 8.75 18.31
N ASP A 702 -16.12 9.13 18.88
CA ASP A 702 -16.40 8.96 20.30
C ASP A 702 -17.88 8.62 20.54
N VAL A 703 -18.12 7.78 21.56
CA VAL A 703 -19.46 7.39 22.02
C VAL A 703 -19.65 7.91 23.45
N LEU A 704 -20.80 8.55 23.70
CA LEU A 704 -21.14 9.24 24.93
C LEU A 704 -22.40 8.60 25.53
N PRO A 705 -22.27 7.78 26.59
CA PRO A 705 -23.43 7.12 27.20
C PRO A 705 -24.30 8.09 28.00
N LEU A 706 -25.61 7.87 27.95
CA LEU A 706 -26.63 8.54 28.75
C LEU A 706 -26.83 7.70 30.03
N LEU A 707 -26.32 8.14 31.17
CA LEU A 707 -26.31 7.35 32.42
C LEU A 707 -27.43 7.75 33.38
N GLY A 708 -27.91 8.99 33.29
CA GLY A 708 -28.86 9.56 34.24
C GLY A 708 -28.22 9.94 35.58
N THR A 709 -28.98 10.62 36.42
CA THR A 709 -28.52 11.18 37.71
C THR A 709 -28.40 10.16 38.85
N SER A 710 -28.16 8.89 38.55
CA SER A 710 -28.07 7.81 39.55
C SER A 710 -26.77 7.03 39.41
N GLU A 711 -25.65 7.75 39.48
CA GLU A 711 -24.40 7.35 40.14
C GLU A 711 -23.42 8.54 40.05
N PRO A 712 -22.68 8.90 41.12
CA PRO A 712 -21.66 9.93 41.00
C PRO A 712 -20.57 9.45 40.05
N PRO A 713 -20.05 10.30 39.15
CA PRO A 713 -18.95 9.90 38.28
C PRO A 713 -17.75 9.53 39.14
N VAL A 714 -17.19 8.33 38.89
CA VAL A 714 -15.88 7.95 39.39
C VAL A 714 -14.89 9.02 38.92
N GLN A 715 -14.31 9.73 39.88
CA GLN A 715 -13.26 10.70 39.67
C GLN A 715 -12.06 9.96 39.04
N LEU A 716 -11.92 10.06 37.71
CA LEU A 716 -10.72 9.65 37.00
C LEU A 716 -9.61 10.65 37.36
N ASP A 717 -8.74 10.22 38.26
CA ASP A 717 -7.54 10.94 38.65
C ASP A 717 -6.64 11.10 37.41
N LEU A 718 -6.43 12.35 37.00
CA LEU A 718 -5.66 12.72 35.80
C LEU A 718 -4.14 12.59 36.01
N PHE A 719 -3.69 12.07 37.15
CA PHE A 719 -2.28 11.88 37.44
C PHE A 719 -2.01 10.63 38.29
N GLN A 720 -1.78 9.49 37.64
CA GLN A 720 -0.81 8.48 38.11
C GLN A 720 -0.10 7.83 36.90
N PRO A 721 1.18 7.45 37.06
CA PRO A 721 2.26 7.60 36.07
C PRO A 721 2.22 6.71 34.85
#